data_AF-A0A3D5MWE2-F1
#
_entry.id   AF-A0A3D5MWE2-F1
#
_cell.length_a   1.000
_cell.length_b   1.000
_cell.length_c   1.000
_cell.angle_alpha   90.00
_cell.angle_beta   90.00
_cell.angle_gamma   90.00
#
_symmetry.space_group_name_H-M   'P 1'
#
loop_
_entity.id
_entity.type
_entity.pdbx_description
1 polymer ?
#
loop_
_entity_poly.entity_id
_entity_poly.type
_entity_poly.pdbx_seq_one_letter_code
_entity_poly.pdbx_strand_id
1 'polypeptide(L)'
;MLVSFLILTSKWEELLVKESGKLKRIMSFLLTFAMIFSLMQVSNIKSVRAATVTPGNEGTQIPGLIFRIGDDKGDIRIVDKAADNKSKYVIRQLQMAKKYTLEAEEGYTLVDVKKPNNMEVSVTESDDKKKYALVNIKDYSAFVLTVKIANSEGIETSYDINIDFRGDSSLEFRKISITYSGQGSTYTDSIEFGVTNSNGEYVQGPIDSKYEKASIQLINSSGLAMDFKIDGHSGKSVDLVGGRNEFNIIVSSNGISKIYTLVLNKKGDALLKSLTPSFGKLSPAFNSQIFDYEVTVPTTQEKISFTPVTIDNSSTIKVNKSTVSSGKKSPDINLQEGKNNITITVTSDKDVNVYTITVIRTEQFRSNQLTGLTLTNGTLSPAFNKGIYEYTTIVDNTVTSIGVKPIAEDKNSTIKINGKVVPSGATSPYINLDEGGNIITITVTDTKDNKQTYTVNITRRYPKNNVNLSSLSVSDGKLNPIFDPEIYLYSVTVARNIDSVRVKFSTQNDKSVVKINGIEYKTGQSDKIKLNLGANNVKVEVTGEDGTSHITYSLSIIRDKVEGKYQWVVEGDQWTYYNGYGVKVKNDWVKYDNLWYYMDINGYKQTGWKLIGGIWYYFNSDGIMQTGWIYDKGYWYYLQGNGALRTNGWAMYDGNWYLFNELGEMQTGWHQYGGNWYYMSDRGIMQKGWITYDKNKYYLNDDGSMRTGWLFNGRVWYYFNEEGQMRIGWQTIDGKKYYFDSSGAMKTGMMFLDGKWINLGNV
;
A
#
# COMPACT_ATOMS: atom_id res chain seq x y z
N MET A 1 52.82 -41.26 -6.91
CA MET A 1 54.03 -40.44 -6.84
C MET A 1 54.54 -40.50 -5.41
N LEU A 2 55.73 -41.10 -5.23
CA LEU A 2 56.64 -41.08 -4.07
C LEU A 2 56.00 -41.52 -2.72
N VAL A 3 56.25 -42.70 -2.14
CA VAL A 3 57.52 -43.40 -1.89
C VAL A 3 58.63 -42.44 -1.48
N SER A 4 58.77 -42.22 -0.18
CA SER A 4 60.04 -42.33 0.58
C SER A 4 59.87 -41.65 1.94
N PHE A 5 59.56 -42.42 2.98
CA PHE A 5 60.26 -42.36 4.26
C PHE A 5 60.09 -43.72 4.94
N LEU A 6 60.97 -44.62 4.51
CA LEU A 6 61.21 -45.93 5.09
C LEU A 6 62.37 -45.78 6.10
N ILE A 7 62.26 -46.53 7.20
CA ILE A 7 63.36 -47.14 7.97
C ILE A 7 64.04 -46.29 9.05
N LEU A 8 64.35 -47.04 10.13
CA LEU A 8 65.16 -46.76 11.33
C LEU A 8 64.37 -46.15 12.49
N THR A 9 64.07 -46.84 13.59
CA THR A 9 64.60 -48.10 14.18
C THR A 9 63.66 -48.46 15.35
N SER A 10 63.19 -49.69 15.57
CA SER A 10 63.93 -50.91 15.95
C SER A 10 64.90 -50.71 17.13
N LYS A 11 64.34 -50.69 18.34
CA LYS A 11 64.96 -50.97 19.67
C LYS A 11 63.91 -50.48 20.66
N TRP A 12 63.19 -51.34 21.38
CA TRP A 12 63.44 -51.53 22.81
C TRP A 12 62.82 -52.84 23.36
N GLU A 13 62.45 -53.81 22.52
CA GLU A 13 62.09 -55.17 22.96
C GLU A 13 63.30 -56.07 23.26
N GLU A 14 64.52 -55.52 23.29
CA GLU A 14 65.74 -56.28 23.53
C GLU A 14 66.63 -55.68 24.63
N LEU A 15 66.03 -55.25 25.76
CA LEU A 15 66.79 -54.77 26.92
C LEU A 15 66.26 -55.19 28.31
N LEU A 16 65.42 -56.24 28.42
CA LEU A 16 64.98 -56.79 29.72
C LEU A 16 65.26 -58.29 29.93
N VAL A 17 66.28 -58.85 29.25
CA VAL A 17 66.82 -60.21 29.55
C VAL A 17 68.29 -60.16 30.03
N LYS A 18 68.79 -59.00 30.50
CA LYS A 18 70.11 -58.93 31.14
C LYS A 18 70.20 -57.81 32.18
N GLU A 19 69.60 -58.03 33.35
CA GLU A 19 70.12 -57.63 34.68
C GLU A 19 69.14 -58.16 35.77
N SER A 20 68.91 -59.47 35.79
CA SER A 20 68.16 -60.21 36.83
C SER A 20 68.93 -60.34 38.17
N GLY A 21 69.87 -59.42 38.46
CA GLY A 21 70.74 -59.47 39.64
C GLY A 21 70.71 -58.24 40.55
N LYS A 22 70.17 -57.09 40.10
CA LYS A 22 70.24 -55.83 40.88
C LYS A 22 68.89 -55.26 41.32
N LEU A 23 67.77 -55.65 40.72
CA LEU A 23 66.43 -55.21 41.19
C LEU A 23 65.98 -55.88 42.50
N LYS A 24 66.52 -57.07 42.83
CA LYS A 24 66.30 -57.74 44.13
C LYS A 24 67.02 -57.06 45.31
N ARG A 25 67.98 -56.15 45.07
CA ARG A 25 68.61 -55.33 46.13
C ARG A 25 67.92 -53.98 46.34
N ILE A 26 67.22 -53.45 45.34
CA ILE A 26 66.48 -52.17 45.47
C ILE A 26 65.08 -52.38 46.07
N MET A 27 64.43 -53.52 45.82
CA MET A 27 63.19 -53.89 46.54
C MET A 27 63.41 -54.31 48.01
N SER A 28 64.63 -54.70 48.39
CA SER A 28 64.98 -55.02 49.79
C SER A 28 65.30 -53.76 50.61
N PHE A 29 65.78 -52.68 49.96
CA PHE A 29 66.00 -51.37 50.56
C PHE A 29 64.74 -50.47 50.62
N LEU A 30 63.76 -50.67 49.74
CA LEU A 30 62.45 -50.00 49.87
C LEU A 30 61.56 -50.60 50.97
N LEU A 31 61.78 -51.85 51.39
CA LEU A 31 61.10 -52.46 52.54
C LEU A 31 61.73 -52.08 53.90
N THR A 32 62.91 -51.44 53.91
CA THR A 32 63.60 -50.99 55.13
C THR A 32 63.63 -49.46 55.27
N PHE A 33 63.17 -48.69 54.28
CA PHE A 33 63.03 -47.23 54.38
C PHE A 33 61.60 -46.75 54.71
N ALA A 34 60.60 -47.63 54.71
CA ALA A 34 59.24 -47.34 55.19
C ALA A 34 59.01 -47.69 56.69
N MET A 35 60.02 -48.24 57.38
CA MET A 35 59.94 -48.65 58.79
C MET A 35 60.54 -47.63 59.79
N ILE A 36 60.95 -46.44 59.34
CA ILE A 36 61.56 -45.39 60.20
C ILE A 36 60.75 -44.07 60.24
N PHE A 37 59.59 -43.98 59.59
CA PHE A 37 58.68 -42.82 59.71
C PHE A 37 57.24 -43.21 60.07
N SER A 38 57.07 -43.82 61.24
CA SER A 38 55.81 -43.76 62.01
C SER A 38 55.99 -43.92 63.53
N LEU A 39 57.23 -43.87 64.03
CA LEU A 39 57.55 -43.71 65.45
C LEU A 39 57.89 -42.24 65.75
N MET A 40 56.91 -41.37 65.54
CA MET A 40 56.81 -40.10 66.25
C MET A 40 55.33 -39.74 66.36
N GLN A 41 54.89 -39.52 67.60
CA GLN A 41 53.53 -39.19 68.04
C GLN A 41 52.54 -40.35 68.24
N VAL A 42 52.93 -41.36 69.04
CA VAL A 42 51.98 -41.98 69.97
C VAL A 42 52.64 -42.08 71.34
N SER A 43 52.79 -40.94 72.00
CA SER A 43 52.93 -40.90 73.44
C SER A 43 52.26 -39.64 73.97
N ASN A 44 51.31 -39.86 74.89
CA ASN A 44 50.64 -38.86 75.71
C ASN A 44 49.68 -37.90 74.99
N ILE A 45 48.42 -38.30 74.85
CA ILE A 45 47.36 -37.37 75.25
C ILE A 45 46.93 -37.81 76.65
N LYS A 46 47.69 -37.31 77.63
CA LYS A 46 47.18 -37.11 78.98
C LYS A 46 45.90 -36.27 78.87
N SER A 47 44.94 -36.59 79.72
CA SER A 47 43.80 -35.73 80.04
C SER A 47 44.29 -34.30 80.29
N VAL A 48 43.88 -33.35 79.44
CA VAL A 48 44.03 -31.93 79.77
C VAL A 48 42.80 -31.54 80.56
N ARG A 49 42.97 -31.54 81.87
CA ARG A 49 42.15 -30.76 82.79
C ARG A 49 42.47 -29.28 82.53
N ALA A 50 41.41 -28.48 82.32
CA ALA A 50 41.30 -27.03 82.39
C ALA A 50 42.49 -26.20 81.82
N ALA A 51 42.30 -25.66 80.61
CA ALA A 51 43.00 -24.45 80.18
C ALA A 51 41.96 -23.33 80.05
N THR A 52 42.18 -22.29 80.85
CA THR A 52 41.49 -21.00 80.86
C THR A 52 41.38 -20.38 79.47
N VAL A 53 40.22 -19.80 79.18
CA VAL A 53 39.90 -19.00 77.98
C VAL A 53 40.97 -17.92 77.77
N THR A 54 41.65 -17.95 76.63
CA THR A 54 42.48 -16.84 76.14
C THR A 54 41.58 -15.89 75.34
N PRO A 55 41.55 -14.58 75.62
CA PRO A 55 40.73 -13.62 74.86
C PRO A 55 41.27 -13.48 73.42
N GLY A 56 40.43 -13.77 72.42
CA GLY A 56 40.81 -13.67 71.00
C GLY A 56 40.05 -14.59 70.01
N ASN A 57 39.18 -15.48 70.50
CA ASN A 57 38.43 -16.45 69.67
C ASN A 57 36.90 -16.23 69.69
N GLU A 58 36.46 -14.98 69.82
CA GLU A 58 35.04 -14.64 69.76
C GLU A 58 34.53 -14.78 68.31
N GLY A 59 33.67 -15.78 68.05
CA GLY A 59 32.89 -15.87 66.81
C GLY A 59 32.84 -17.23 66.09
N THR A 60 33.59 -18.23 66.56
CA THR A 60 33.58 -19.60 65.97
C THR A 60 32.61 -20.55 66.65
N GLN A 61 32.29 -20.33 67.93
CA GLN A 61 31.40 -21.17 68.74
C GLN A 61 29.99 -20.58 68.85
N ILE A 62 29.02 -21.41 69.24
CA ILE A 62 27.68 -20.93 69.58
C ILE A 62 27.74 -20.31 70.97
N PRO A 63 27.44 -19.01 71.14
CA PRO A 63 27.50 -18.35 72.44
C PRO A 63 26.55 -19.03 73.44
N GLY A 64 27.05 -19.30 74.65
CA GLY A 64 26.24 -19.80 75.76
C GLY A 64 25.79 -21.26 75.67
N LEU A 65 26.24 -22.03 74.67
CA LEU A 65 25.86 -23.45 74.52
C LEU A 65 26.97 -24.40 74.97
N ILE A 66 26.66 -25.27 75.94
CA ILE A 66 27.53 -26.39 76.34
C ILE A 66 26.94 -27.70 75.80
N PHE A 67 27.77 -28.49 75.08
CA PHE A 67 27.42 -29.84 74.63
C PHE A 67 28.29 -30.89 75.34
N ARG A 68 27.68 -31.86 76.01
CA ARG A 68 28.36 -32.94 76.76
C ARG A 68 28.11 -34.32 76.18
N ILE A 69 29.13 -35.18 76.23
CA ILE A 69 29.02 -36.62 75.99
C ILE A 69 28.77 -37.33 77.32
N GLY A 70 27.58 -37.86 77.52
CA GLY A 70 27.15 -38.55 78.74
C GLY A 70 26.20 -37.72 79.59
N ASP A 71 26.35 -37.85 80.92
CA ASP A 71 25.62 -37.07 81.91
C ASP A 71 26.32 -35.74 82.24
N ASP A 72 25.89 -35.06 83.30
CA ASP A 72 26.38 -33.76 83.74
C ASP A 72 27.88 -33.77 84.13
N LYS A 73 28.51 -34.95 84.21
CA LYS A 73 29.94 -35.12 84.48
C LYS A 73 30.75 -35.56 83.25
N GLY A 74 30.08 -35.65 82.09
CA GLY A 74 30.65 -36.06 80.82
C GLY A 74 31.61 -35.06 80.18
N ASP A 75 32.41 -35.54 79.23
CA ASP A 75 33.35 -34.73 78.46
C ASP A 75 32.61 -33.66 77.64
N ILE A 76 33.09 -32.42 77.68
CA ILE A 76 32.57 -31.32 76.87
C ILE A 76 33.11 -31.48 75.43
N ARG A 77 32.24 -31.29 74.44
CA ARG A 77 32.61 -31.13 73.03
C ARG A 77 32.30 -29.71 72.59
N ILE A 78 33.23 -29.16 71.82
CA ILE A 78 33.11 -27.82 71.27
C ILE A 78 32.24 -27.87 70.01
N VAL A 79 31.26 -26.97 69.92
CA VAL A 79 30.41 -26.78 68.73
C VAL A 79 30.97 -25.61 67.93
N ASP A 80 31.79 -25.91 66.92
CA ASP A 80 32.47 -24.91 66.10
C ASP A 80 31.82 -24.77 64.72
N LYS A 81 32.02 -23.61 64.09
CA LYS A 81 31.84 -23.46 62.65
C LYS A 81 32.74 -24.42 61.87
N ALA A 82 32.22 -25.02 60.82
CA ALA A 82 32.95 -25.97 59.99
C ALA A 82 34.17 -25.31 59.32
N ALA A 83 35.31 -26.00 59.34
CA ALA A 83 36.58 -25.47 58.79
C ALA A 83 36.53 -25.22 57.27
N ASP A 84 35.71 -26.01 56.57
CA ASP A 84 35.42 -25.98 55.14
C ASP A 84 34.28 -25.02 54.76
N ASN A 85 33.38 -24.72 55.69
CA ASN A 85 32.26 -23.80 55.48
C ASN A 85 31.90 -23.04 56.77
N LYS A 86 32.44 -21.82 56.89
CA LYS A 86 32.30 -20.95 58.08
C LYS A 86 30.86 -20.48 58.38
N SER A 87 29.86 -20.83 57.56
CA SER A 87 28.45 -20.49 57.82
C SER A 87 27.67 -21.60 58.55
N LYS A 88 28.25 -22.79 58.78
CA LYS A 88 27.55 -23.93 59.40
C LYS A 88 28.23 -24.36 60.68
N TYR A 89 27.47 -24.59 61.75
CA TYR A 89 27.98 -25.22 62.97
C TYR A 89 28.00 -26.74 62.81
N VAL A 90 29.06 -27.38 63.30
CA VAL A 90 29.26 -28.83 63.17
C VAL A 90 29.71 -29.46 64.48
N ILE A 91 29.24 -30.67 64.74
CA ILE A 91 29.84 -31.59 65.70
C ILE A 91 30.10 -32.89 64.96
N ARG A 92 31.38 -33.19 64.72
CA ARG A 92 31.79 -34.40 63.99
C ARG A 92 32.29 -35.45 64.96
N GLN A 93 32.23 -36.71 64.55
CA GLN A 93 32.88 -37.82 65.26
C GLN A 93 32.33 -38.00 66.69
N LEU A 94 31.01 -37.90 66.85
CA LEU A 94 30.31 -38.25 68.09
C LEU A 94 30.23 -39.77 68.32
N GLN A 95 30.47 -40.23 69.54
CA GLN A 95 30.50 -41.68 69.83
C GLN A 95 29.11 -42.32 69.78
N MET A 96 28.92 -43.36 68.98
CA MET A 96 27.63 -44.04 68.93
C MET A 96 27.23 -44.65 70.29
N ALA A 97 25.92 -44.86 70.50
CA ALA A 97 25.32 -45.43 71.71
C ALA A 97 25.61 -44.69 73.03
N LYS A 98 25.93 -43.39 72.97
CA LYS A 98 26.05 -42.50 74.13
C LYS A 98 24.81 -41.62 74.28
N LYS A 99 24.50 -41.27 75.54
CA LYS A 99 23.64 -40.13 75.88
C LYS A 99 24.41 -38.85 75.60
N TYR A 100 23.74 -37.80 75.11
CA TYR A 100 24.31 -36.46 75.01
C TYR A 100 23.46 -35.47 75.76
N THR A 101 24.07 -34.43 76.31
CA THR A 101 23.34 -33.42 77.09
C THR A 101 23.71 -32.02 76.59
N LEU A 102 22.69 -31.21 76.28
CA LEU A 102 22.82 -29.78 76.00
C LEU A 102 22.41 -29.00 77.24
N GLU A 103 23.22 -28.03 77.63
CA GLU A 103 22.93 -27.09 78.71
C GLU A 103 23.38 -25.68 78.30
N ALA A 104 22.75 -24.66 78.90
CA ALA A 104 23.14 -23.27 78.71
C ALA A 104 24.19 -22.85 79.76
N GLU A 105 25.17 -22.04 79.34
CA GLU A 105 26.09 -21.35 80.25
C GLU A 105 25.34 -20.35 81.15
N GLU A 106 26.02 -19.86 82.18
CA GLU A 106 25.46 -18.82 83.04
C GLU A 106 25.12 -17.55 82.25
N GLY A 107 23.93 -16.99 82.48
CA GLY A 107 23.39 -15.87 81.70
C GLY A 107 22.66 -16.25 80.41
N TYR A 108 22.57 -17.54 80.05
CA TYR A 108 21.80 -18.02 78.89
C TYR A 108 20.72 -19.03 79.30
N THR A 109 19.73 -19.24 78.43
CA THR A 109 18.68 -20.25 78.62
C THR A 109 18.37 -20.98 77.32
N LEU A 110 18.31 -22.32 77.35
CA LEU A 110 17.85 -23.11 76.21
C LEU A 110 16.33 -23.01 76.10
N VAL A 111 15.85 -22.46 74.99
CA VAL A 111 14.42 -22.22 74.72
C VAL A 111 13.78 -23.45 74.09
N ASP A 112 14.42 -24.00 73.06
CA ASP A 112 13.93 -25.15 72.30
C ASP A 112 15.08 -25.91 71.64
N VAL A 113 14.91 -27.22 71.45
CA VAL A 113 15.82 -28.06 70.69
C VAL A 113 15.00 -28.93 69.75
N LYS A 114 15.02 -28.61 68.45
CA LYS A 114 14.36 -29.40 67.42
C LYS A 114 15.32 -30.46 66.92
N LYS A 115 14.84 -31.70 66.99
CA LYS A 115 15.57 -32.91 66.59
C LYS A 115 14.90 -33.61 65.40
N PRO A 116 15.63 -34.46 64.67
CA PRO A 116 15.01 -35.42 63.77
C PRO A 116 14.14 -36.47 64.50
N ASN A 117 13.22 -37.10 63.77
CA ASN A 117 12.21 -38.02 64.33
C ASN A 117 12.79 -39.35 64.87
N ASN A 118 14.04 -39.65 64.55
CA ASN A 118 14.74 -40.92 64.78
C ASN A 118 15.55 -40.97 66.10
N MET A 119 15.43 -39.94 66.92
CA MET A 119 16.07 -39.76 68.23
C MET A 119 15.01 -39.39 69.26
N GLU A 120 15.20 -39.75 70.53
CA GLU A 120 14.38 -39.25 71.63
C GLU A 120 15.12 -38.12 72.34
N VAL A 121 14.38 -37.06 72.69
CA VAL A 121 14.86 -35.98 73.54
C VAL A 121 14.07 -36.07 74.82
N SER A 122 14.76 -36.24 75.95
CA SER A 122 14.16 -36.04 77.26
C SER A 122 14.64 -34.71 77.83
N VAL A 123 13.70 -33.93 78.37
CA VAL A 123 14.00 -32.66 79.03
C VAL A 123 14.02 -32.92 80.53
N THR A 124 15.05 -32.43 81.21
CA THR A 124 15.08 -32.42 82.67
C THR A 124 15.09 -30.97 83.11
N GLU A 125 14.07 -30.55 83.86
CA GLU A 125 13.98 -29.22 84.44
C GLU A 125 14.62 -29.24 85.83
N SER A 126 15.59 -28.36 86.09
CA SER A 126 16.05 -28.04 87.44
C SER A 126 16.11 -26.52 87.59
N ASP A 127 15.43 -25.99 88.61
CA ASP A 127 15.48 -24.63 89.14
C ASP A 127 16.09 -23.59 88.17
N ASP A 128 15.25 -23.17 87.21
CA ASP A 128 15.44 -22.13 86.19
C ASP A 128 16.36 -22.41 84.98
N LYS A 129 16.81 -23.64 84.73
CA LYS A 129 17.53 -23.99 83.48
C LYS A 129 17.02 -25.30 82.85
N LYS A 130 16.53 -25.22 81.60
CA LYS A 130 16.18 -26.41 80.79
C LYS A 130 17.45 -27.11 80.31
N LYS A 131 17.60 -28.40 80.64
CA LYS A 131 18.62 -29.28 80.04
C LYS A 131 17.96 -30.27 79.08
N TYR A 132 18.59 -30.49 77.92
CA TYR A 132 18.09 -31.39 76.89
C TYR A 132 19.01 -32.60 76.77
N ALA A 133 18.50 -33.78 77.12
CA ALA A 133 19.18 -35.04 76.93
C ALA A 133 18.77 -35.69 75.60
N LEU A 134 19.74 -35.91 74.72
CA LEU A 134 19.59 -36.69 73.50
C LEU A 134 19.86 -38.17 73.81
N VAL A 135 18.83 -39.01 73.70
CA VAL A 135 18.86 -40.44 74.08
C VAL A 135 18.22 -41.32 73.00
N ASN A 136 18.37 -42.64 73.14
CA ASN A 136 17.74 -43.64 72.28
C ASN A 136 17.92 -43.38 70.77
N ILE A 137 19.13 -42.96 70.37
CA ILE A 137 19.48 -42.74 68.97
C ILE A 137 19.48 -44.10 68.26
N LYS A 138 18.53 -44.30 67.35
CA LYS A 138 18.44 -45.51 66.53
C LYS A 138 18.98 -45.30 65.12
N ASP A 139 19.12 -44.06 64.70
CA ASP A 139 19.63 -43.69 63.38
C ASP A 139 20.77 -42.69 63.54
N TYR A 140 21.94 -43.11 63.10
CA TYR A 140 23.21 -42.39 63.17
C TYR A 140 23.60 -41.77 61.82
N SER A 141 22.62 -41.57 60.94
CA SER A 141 22.76 -40.68 59.79
C SER A 141 23.15 -39.28 60.25
N ALA A 142 23.92 -38.57 59.44
CA ALA A 142 24.17 -37.16 59.70
C ALA A 142 22.83 -36.41 59.73
N PHE A 143 22.63 -35.56 60.73
CA PHE A 143 21.39 -34.81 60.89
C PHE A 143 21.65 -33.40 61.41
N VAL A 144 20.65 -32.53 61.26
CA VAL A 144 20.68 -31.17 61.80
C VAL A 144 19.89 -31.13 63.10
N LEU A 145 20.54 -30.63 64.15
CA LEU A 145 19.91 -30.26 65.40
C LEU A 145 19.73 -28.74 65.42
N THR A 146 18.51 -28.24 65.49
CA THR A 146 18.25 -26.81 65.62
C THR A 146 18.09 -26.45 67.09
N VAL A 147 19.02 -25.67 67.63
CA VAL A 147 19.03 -25.23 69.03
C VAL A 147 18.66 -23.76 69.11
N LYS A 148 17.63 -23.43 69.90
CA LYS A 148 17.23 -22.05 70.18
C LYS A 148 17.70 -21.66 71.58
N ILE A 149 18.50 -20.61 71.68
CA ILE A 149 19.07 -20.12 72.93
C ILE A 149 18.73 -18.64 73.13
N ALA A 150 18.34 -18.26 74.34
CA ALA A 150 18.13 -16.88 74.76
C ALA A 150 19.35 -16.39 75.55
N ASN A 151 19.80 -15.16 75.28
CA ASN A 151 20.85 -14.50 76.08
C ASN A 151 20.26 -13.87 77.37
N SER A 152 21.11 -13.20 78.16
CA SER A 152 20.70 -12.58 79.44
C SER A 152 19.69 -11.44 79.30
N GLU A 153 19.49 -10.94 78.09
CA GLU A 153 18.50 -9.91 77.73
C GLU A 153 17.19 -10.51 77.20
N GLY A 154 17.09 -11.85 77.11
CA GLY A 154 15.93 -12.56 76.59
C GLY A 154 15.86 -12.64 75.05
N ILE A 155 16.91 -12.24 74.34
CA ILE A 155 16.97 -12.31 72.86
C ILE A 155 17.25 -13.75 72.44
N GLU A 156 16.31 -14.34 71.70
CA GLU A 156 16.38 -15.72 71.24
C GLU A 156 17.03 -15.83 69.85
N THR A 157 18.05 -16.69 69.72
CA THR A 157 18.70 -17.01 68.43
C THR A 157 18.67 -18.52 68.18
N SER A 158 18.36 -18.92 66.95
CA SER A 158 18.37 -20.32 66.51
C SER A 158 19.64 -20.66 65.75
N TYR A 159 20.23 -21.81 66.06
CA TYR A 159 21.44 -22.33 65.44
C TYR A 159 21.21 -23.73 64.91
N ASP A 160 21.53 -23.95 63.63
CA ASP A 160 21.54 -25.26 63.00
C ASP A 160 22.91 -25.91 63.15
N ILE A 161 22.95 -27.02 63.88
CA ILE A 161 24.15 -27.78 64.20
C ILE A 161 24.11 -29.10 63.41
N ASN A 162 25.03 -29.28 62.47
CA ASN A 162 25.17 -30.54 61.75
C ASN A 162 25.92 -31.53 62.64
N ILE A 163 25.26 -32.62 62.99
CA ILE A 163 25.81 -33.68 63.84
C ILE A 163 26.16 -34.87 62.97
N ASP A 164 27.39 -35.37 63.15
CA ASP A 164 27.89 -36.60 62.56
C ASP A 164 28.58 -37.48 63.61
N PHE A 165 28.43 -38.79 63.47
CA PHE A 165 28.91 -39.77 64.44
C PHE A 165 30.21 -40.43 63.97
N ARG A 166 31.03 -40.87 64.92
CA ARG A 166 32.18 -41.73 64.63
C ARG A 166 31.68 -42.98 63.94
N GLY A 167 32.47 -43.44 62.99
CA GLY A 167 32.20 -44.68 62.31
C GLY A 167 32.15 -45.86 63.24
N ASP A 168 31.04 -46.59 63.18
CA ASP A 168 30.97 -47.98 63.58
C ASP A 168 31.21 -48.81 62.32
N SER A 169 32.25 -49.64 62.34
CA SER A 169 32.62 -50.52 61.23
C SER A 169 31.48 -51.44 60.77
N SER A 170 30.46 -51.66 61.59
CA SER A 170 29.27 -52.45 61.22
C SER A 170 28.23 -51.67 60.41
N LEU A 171 28.27 -50.33 60.39
CA LEU A 171 27.40 -49.47 59.58
C LEU A 171 28.12 -48.80 58.41
N GLU A 172 29.44 -48.92 58.34
CA GLU A 172 30.27 -48.33 57.29
C GLU A 172 30.71 -49.36 56.27
N PHE A 173 30.43 -49.06 55.00
CA PHE A 173 31.02 -49.78 53.89
C PHE A 173 32.43 -49.26 53.63
N ARG A 174 33.24 -50.03 52.91
CA ARG A 174 34.49 -49.59 52.29
C ARG A 174 34.23 -49.01 50.90
N LYS A 175 33.37 -49.65 50.12
CA LYS A 175 32.94 -49.16 48.80
C LYS A 175 31.51 -49.55 48.45
N ILE A 176 30.85 -48.70 47.67
CA ILE A 176 29.61 -49.00 46.96
C ILE A 176 30.01 -49.50 45.57
N SER A 177 29.74 -50.76 45.25
CA SER A 177 29.89 -51.30 43.89
C SER A 177 28.55 -51.18 43.16
N ILE A 178 28.57 -50.61 41.96
CA ILE A 178 27.37 -50.33 41.17
C ILE A 178 27.54 -50.97 39.80
N THR A 179 26.73 -51.98 39.50
CA THR A 179 26.71 -52.65 38.21
C THR A 179 25.52 -52.18 37.40
N TYR A 180 25.80 -51.45 36.33
CA TYR A 180 24.84 -50.97 35.35
C TYR A 180 24.55 -52.04 34.30
N SER A 181 23.28 -52.23 33.95
CA SER A 181 22.85 -53.17 32.92
C SER A 181 21.77 -52.58 32.01
N GLY A 182 21.84 -52.88 30.72
CA GLY A 182 20.86 -52.45 29.72
C GLY A 182 21.34 -52.74 28.29
N GLN A 183 20.39 -53.00 27.38
CA GLN A 183 20.66 -53.36 25.98
C GLN A 183 21.75 -54.44 25.79
N GLY A 184 21.74 -55.48 26.62
CA GLY A 184 22.71 -56.60 26.54
C GLY A 184 24.14 -56.27 26.99
N SER A 185 24.42 -55.05 27.48
CA SER A 185 25.72 -54.63 28.00
C SER A 185 25.72 -54.48 29.51
N THR A 186 26.87 -54.68 30.14
CA THR A 186 27.08 -54.40 31.57
C THR A 186 28.32 -53.53 31.79
N TYR A 187 28.31 -52.72 32.84
CA TYR A 187 29.44 -51.89 33.27
C TYR A 187 29.40 -51.78 34.79
N THR A 188 30.54 -51.94 35.45
CA THR A 188 30.62 -51.84 36.91
C THR A 188 31.57 -50.73 37.30
N ASP A 189 31.13 -49.90 38.24
CA ASP A 189 31.92 -48.85 38.84
C ASP A 189 31.81 -48.92 40.37
N SER A 190 32.65 -48.17 41.08
CA SER A 190 32.55 -48.11 42.54
C SER A 190 32.93 -46.77 43.13
N ILE A 191 32.24 -46.41 44.20
CA ILE A 191 32.53 -45.22 45.00
C ILE A 191 33.09 -45.67 46.34
N GLU A 192 34.26 -45.15 46.73
CA GLU A 192 34.86 -45.44 48.03
C GLU A 192 34.16 -44.65 49.15
N PHE A 193 34.18 -45.21 50.35
CA PHE A 193 33.65 -44.55 51.54
C PHE A 193 34.36 -43.23 51.81
N GLY A 194 33.59 -42.19 52.13
CA GLY A 194 34.08 -40.83 52.35
C GLY A 194 34.26 -39.99 51.08
N VAL A 195 34.15 -40.58 49.88
CA VAL A 195 34.17 -39.84 48.61
C VAL A 195 32.76 -39.32 48.30
N THR A 196 32.45 -38.13 48.84
CA THR A 196 31.15 -37.48 48.66
C THR A 196 31.29 -36.06 48.12
N ASN A 197 30.20 -35.52 47.56
CA ASN A 197 30.13 -34.10 47.20
C ASN A 197 29.97 -33.20 48.45
N SER A 198 29.90 -31.88 48.26
CA SER A 198 29.74 -30.91 49.36
C SER A 198 28.46 -31.09 50.21
N ASN A 199 27.50 -31.87 49.72
CA ASN A 199 26.25 -32.19 50.42
C ASN A 199 26.31 -33.57 51.12
N GLY A 200 27.43 -34.28 51.04
CA GLY A 200 27.56 -35.63 51.60
C GLY A 200 26.98 -36.75 50.73
N GLU A 201 26.63 -36.45 49.46
CA GLU A 201 26.06 -37.44 48.53
C GLU A 201 27.17 -38.21 47.82
N TYR A 202 26.95 -39.52 47.62
CA TYR A 202 27.78 -40.38 46.79
C TYR A 202 27.27 -40.28 45.34
N VAL A 203 28.00 -39.59 44.47
CA VAL A 203 27.53 -39.27 43.12
C VAL A 203 28.32 -40.05 42.07
N GLN A 204 27.63 -40.74 41.16
CA GLN A 204 28.22 -41.40 39.99
C GLN A 204 27.60 -40.90 38.69
N GLY A 205 28.42 -40.74 37.65
CA GLY A 205 27.99 -40.40 36.28
C GLY A 205 28.90 -39.38 35.59
N PRO A 206 28.64 -39.04 34.31
CA PRO A 206 27.48 -39.44 33.51
C PRO A 206 27.51 -40.91 33.06
N ILE A 207 26.38 -41.61 33.24
CA ILE A 207 26.18 -43.00 32.82
C ILE A 207 25.53 -42.99 31.42
N ASP A 208 25.98 -43.84 30.51
CA ASP A 208 25.42 -43.94 29.15
C ASP A 208 23.91 -44.27 29.17
N SER A 209 23.14 -43.69 28.24
CA SER A 209 21.68 -43.83 28.19
C SER A 209 21.21 -45.28 27.98
N LYS A 210 22.07 -46.15 27.42
CA LYS A 210 21.77 -47.57 27.20
C LYS A 210 21.58 -48.40 28.46
N TYR A 211 22.07 -47.93 29.62
CA TYR A 211 21.95 -48.66 30.88
C TYR A 211 20.60 -48.34 31.55
N GLU A 212 19.77 -49.35 31.76
CA GLU A 212 18.39 -49.22 32.25
C GLU A 212 18.25 -49.50 33.74
N LYS A 213 19.18 -50.26 34.33
CA LYS A 213 19.17 -50.63 35.75
C LYS A 213 20.53 -50.46 36.40
N ALA A 214 20.54 -50.21 37.70
CA ALA A 214 21.73 -50.27 38.54
C ALA A 214 21.52 -51.30 39.66
N SER A 215 22.43 -52.27 39.74
CA SER A 215 22.52 -53.21 40.85
C SER A 215 23.61 -52.74 41.82
N ILE A 216 23.23 -52.50 43.07
CA ILE A 216 24.07 -51.91 44.10
C ILE A 216 24.52 -53.01 45.07
N GLN A 217 25.79 -52.99 45.45
CA GLN A 217 26.35 -53.85 46.48
C GLN A 217 27.29 -53.04 47.38
N LEU A 218 27.03 -53.07 48.69
CA LEU A 218 27.94 -52.50 49.68
C LEU A 218 28.95 -53.56 50.10
N ILE A 219 30.23 -53.19 50.13
CA ILE A 219 31.33 -54.07 50.52
C ILE A 219 32.03 -53.45 51.73
N ASN A 220 32.15 -54.18 52.84
CA ASN A 220 32.80 -53.71 54.07
C ASN A 220 34.34 -53.70 53.96
N SER A 221 35.01 -53.26 55.04
CA SER A 221 36.48 -53.21 55.13
C SER A 221 37.15 -54.58 54.94
N SER A 222 36.49 -55.66 55.36
CA SER A 222 36.95 -57.05 55.19
C SER A 222 36.67 -57.64 53.80
N GLY A 223 36.06 -56.87 52.90
CA GLY A 223 35.74 -57.33 51.54
C GLY A 223 34.45 -58.14 51.41
N LEU A 224 33.66 -58.25 52.48
CA LEU A 224 32.38 -58.98 52.49
C LEU A 224 31.21 -58.06 52.12
N ALA A 225 30.19 -58.63 51.49
CA ALA A 225 28.96 -57.91 51.18
C ALA A 225 28.20 -57.56 52.47
N MET A 226 27.63 -56.36 52.53
CA MET A 226 26.82 -55.89 53.66
C MET A 226 25.33 -55.99 53.35
N ASP A 227 24.54 -56.19 54.39
CA ASP A 227 23.09 -56.02 54.32
C ASP A 227 22.72 -54.54 54.40
N PHE A 228 21.74 -54.15 53.57
CA PHE A 228 21.22 -52.78 53.49
C PHE A 228 19.85 -52.77 52.81
N LYS A 229 19.19 -51.62 52.77
CA LYS A 229 17.95 -51.39 52.02
C LYS A 229 18.12 -50.17 51.13
N ILE A 230 17.43 -50.16 49.99
CA ILE A 230 17.34 -48.99 49.10
C ILE A 230 15.94 -48.41 49.25
N ASP A 231 15.84 -47.16 49.69
CA ASP A 231 14.57 -46.47 49.97
C ASP A 231 13.61 -47.33 50.81
N GLY A 232 14.16 -48.04 51.80
CA GLY A 232 13.40 -48.93 52.70
C GLY A 232 13.12 -50.34 52.17
N HIS A 233 13.45 -50.65 50.92
CA HIS A 233 13.21 -51.94 50.27
C HIS A 233 14.47 -52.84 50.28
N SER A 234 14.28 -54.16 50.42
CA SER A 234 15.40 -55.13 50.43
C SER A 234 16.00 -55.42 49.04
N GLY A 235 15.34 -54.95 47.97
CA GLY A 235 15.82 -55.08 46.60
C GLY A 235 17.16 -54.35 46.42
N LYS A 236 18.07 -54.99 45.68
CA LYS A 236 19.43 -54.49 45.43
C LYS A 236 19.59 -53.86 44.05
N SER A 237 18.51 -53.80 43.27
CA SER A 237 18.50 -53.27 41.91
C SER A 237 17.43 -52.20 41.79
N VAL A 238 17.76 -51.13 41.08
CA VAL A 238 16.89 -49.99 40.82
C VAL A 238 16.85 -49.71 39.34
N ASP A 239 15.68 -49.29 38.85
CA ASP A 239 15.52 -48.84 37.47
C ASP A 239 16.03 -47.39 37.36
N LEU A 240 16.69 -47.07 36.24
CA LEU A 240 17.27 -45.74 35.98
C LEU A 240 16.48 -44.99 34.91
N VAL A 241 16.02 -43.79 35.25
CA VAL A 241 15.54 -42.80 34.29
C VAL A 241 16.69 -41.88 33.87
N GLY A 242 16.60 -41.19 32.74
CA GLY A 242 17.63 -40.21 32.39
C GLY A 242 17.54 -38.96 33.28
N GLY A 243 18.69 -38.33 33.49
CA GLY A 243 18.92 -37.30 34.48
C GLY A 243 19.37 -37.86 35.85
N ARG A 244 19.03 -37.14 36.91
CA ARG A 244 19.40 -37.43 38.30
C ARG A 244 18.49 -38.52 38.89
N ASN A 245 19.07 -39.64 39.32
CA ASN A 245 18.40 -40.69 40.08
C ASN A 245 18.95 -40.67 41.51
N GLU A 246 18.11 -40.57 42.53
CA GLU A 246 18.53 -40.46 43.93
C GLU A 246 17.94 -41.60 44.77
N PHE A 247 18.78 -42.23 45.58
CA PHE A 247 18.44 -43.41 46.36
C PHE A 247 19.00 -43.31 47.79
N ASN A 248 18.17 -43.61 48.79
CA ASN A 248 18.61 -43.70 50.18
C ASN A 248 19.08 -45.12 50.50
N ILE A 249 20.38 -45.27 50.76
CA ILE A 249 21.02 -46.53 51.14
C ILE A 249 21.03 -46.64 52.66
N ILE A 250 20.16 -47.48 53.22
CA ILE A 250 19.98 -47.67 54.65
C ILE A 250 20.76 -48.91 55.09
N VAL A 251 21.86 -48.72 55.81
CA VAL A 251 22.62 -49.81 56.45
C VAL A 251 22.12 -49.97 57.88
N SER A 252 21.93 -51.20 58.34
CA SER A 252 21.44 -51.47 59.70
C SER A 252 22.17 -52.64 60.33
N SER A 253 22.47 -52.52 61.63
CA SER A 253 23.19 -53.50 62.43
C SER A 253 22.70 -53.39 63.88
N ASN A 254 22.44 -54.50 64.57
CA ASN A 254 22.10 -54.53 66.01
C ASN A 254 21.04 -53.50 66.48
N GLY A 255 20.00 -53.26 65.66
CA GLY A 255 18.91 -52.35 66.00
C GLY A 255 19.20 -50.86 65.79
N ILE A 256 20.35 -50.51 65.20
CA ILE A 256 20.74 -49.16 64.81
C ILE A 256 20.96 -49.06 63.30
N SER A 257 20.82 -47.88 62.71
CA SER A 257 20.95 -47.65 61.26
C SER A 257 21.77 -46.41 60.90
N LYS A 258 22.21 -46.34 59.63
CA LYS A 258 22.80 -45.15 59.00
C LYS A 258 22.37 -45.09 57.53
N ILE A 259 21.98 -43.91 57.06
CA ILE A 259 21.47 -43.64 55.71
C ILE A 259 22.55 -42.88 54.93
N TYR A 260 22.81 -43.35 53.71
CA TYR A 260 23.68 -42.71 52.74
C TYR A 260 22.91 -42.36 51.47
N THR A 261 23.10 -41.17 50.92
CA THR A 261 22.43 -40.77 49.67
C THR A 261 23.31 -41.14 48.47
N LEU A 262 22.83 -42.04 47.61
CA LEU A 262 23.45 -42.41 46.35
C LEU A 262 22.75 -41.71 45.20
N VAL A 263 23.49 -40.99 44.38
CA VAL A 263 22.98 -40.27 43.20
C VAL A 263 23.63 -40.82 41.93
N LEU A 264 22.81 -41.34 41.02
CA LEU A 264 23.23 -41.88 39.73
C LEU A 264 22.73 -40.97 38.61
N ASN A 265 23.65 -40.28 37.94
CA ASN A 265 23.33 -39.38 36.83
C ASN A 265 23.43 -40.14 35.50
N LYS A 266 22.30 -40.46 34.89
CA LYS A 266 22.21 -41.14 33.60
C LYS A 266 21.97 -40.13 32.50
N LYS A 267 22.71 -40.23 31.40
CA LYS A 267 22.51 -39.44 30.19
C LYS A 267 21.09 -39.69 29.68
N GLY A 268 20.27 -38.65 29.59
CA GLY A 268 18.91 -38.77 29.05
C GLY A 268 18.90 -38.90 27.52
N ASP A 269 17.81 -39.43 26.97
CA ASP A 269 17.65 -39.60 25.53
C ASP A 269 16.81 -38.44 24.96
N ALA A 270 17.47 -37.57 24.20
CA ALA A 270 16.85 -36.40 23.57
C ALA A 270 16.06 -36.79 22.29
N LEU A 271 15.38 -37.93 22.28
CA LEU A 271 14.62 -38.45 21.14
C LEU A 271 13.12 -38.52 21.44
N LEU A 272 12.32 -38.46 20.38
CA LEU A 272 10.88 -38.72 20.43
C LEU A 272 10.60 -40.22 20.28
N LYS A 273 9.72 -40.74 21.12
CA LYS A 273 9.10 -42.07 21.01
C LYS A 273 7.99 -42.08 19.98
N SER A 274 7.22 -40.99 19.88
CA SER A 274 6.22 -40.80 18.82
C SER A 274 6.00 -39.32 18.51
N LEU A 275 5.53 -39.05 17.30
CA LEU A 275 5.10 -37.72 16.87
C LEU A 275 3.83 -37.88 16.06
N THR A 276 2.75 -37.20 16.47
CA THR A 276 1.47 -37.25 15.76
C THR A 276 1.01 -35.84 15.40
N PRO A 277 0.89 -35.49 14.11
CA PRO A 277 0.26 -34.23 13.70
C PRO A 277 -1.25 -34.30 13.92
N SER A 278 -1.90 -33.17 14.19
CA SER A 278 -3.35 -33.09 14.33
C SER A 278 -4.12 -33.31 13.03
N PHE A 279 -3.45 -33.20 11.88
CA PHE A 279 -3.99 -33.45 10.56
C PHE A 279 -2.90 -34.03 9.65
N GLY A 280 -3.29 -34.91 8.73
CA GLY A 280 -2.37 -35.55 7.79
C GLY A 280 -1.56 -36.68 8.43
N LYS A 281 -0.60 -37.22 7.67
CA LYS A 281 0.33 -38.27 8.12
C LYS A 281 1.75 -37.81 7.85
N LEU A 282 2.66 -38.17 8.73
CA LEU A 282 4.10 -37.95 8.52
C LEU A 282 4.58 -38.85 7.38
N SER A 283 5.40 -38.29 6.50
CA SER A 283 6.14 -38.98 5.46
C SER A 283 7.63 -38.66 5.60
N PRO A 284 8.51 -39.65 5.83
CA PRO A 284 8.20 -41.07 6.06
C PRO A 284 7.40 -41.30 7.35
N ALA A 285 6.88 -42.52 7.55
CA ALA A 285 6.27 -42.91 8.82
C ALA A 285 7.27 -42.68 9.98
N PHE A 286 6.75 -42.25 11.13
CA PHE A 286 7.61 -41.80 12.24
C PHE A 286 8.61 -42.87 12.68
N ASN A 287 9.88 -42.48 12.76
CA ASN A 287 10.99 -43.23 13.33
C ASN A 287 11.85 -42.27 14.17
N SER A 288 12.15 -42.63 15.41
CA SER A 288 12.87 -41.73 16.33
C SER A 288 14.22 -41.22 15.80
N GLN A 289 14.85 -41.95 14.87
CA GLN A 289 16.15 -41.62 14.26
C GLN A 289 16.04 -40.82 12.94
N ILE A 290 14.83 -40.57 12.44
CA ILE A 290 14.61 -39.69 11.29
C ILE A 290 14.23 -38.30 11.81
N PHE A 291 14.98 -37.30 11.38
CA PHE A 291 14.83 -35.92 11.85
C PHE A 291 14.07 -35.02 10.87
N ASP A 292 13.85 -35.45 9.63
CA ASP A 292 13.13 -34.68 8.62
C ASP A 292 11.85 -35.40 8.20
N TYR A 293 10.73 -34.68 8.23
CA TYR A 293 9.41 -35.18 7.84
C TYR A 293 8.67 -34.19 6.96
N GLU A 294 7.76 -34.72 6.15
CA GLU A 294 6.76 -33.94 5.43
C GLU A 294 5.34 -34.31 5.87
N VAL A 295 4.44 -33.33 5.84
CA VAL A 295 2.99 -33.53 5.99
C VAL A 295 2.27 -32.66 4.97
N THR A 296 1.48 -33.26 4.09
CA THR A 296 0.64 -32.51 3.15
C THR A 296 -0.77 -32.32 3.73
N VAL A 297 -1.27 -31.09 3.73
CA VAL A 297 -2.61 -30.73 4.23
C VAL A 297 -3.39 -29.94 3.17
N PRO A 298 -4.73 -30.05 3.11
CA PRO A 298 -5.53 -29.34 2.13
C PRO A 298 -5.51 -27.83 2.39
N THR A 299 -5.81 -27.04 1.35
CA THR A 299 -5.87 -25.57 1.41
C THR A 299 -6.82 -25.05 2.50
N THR A 300 -7.86 -25.81 2.89
CA THR A 300 -8.79 -25.44 3.98
C THR A 300 -8.18 -25.53 5.38
N GLN A 301 -7.04 -26.20 5.55
CA GLN A 301 -6.40 -26.38 6.84
C GLN A 301 -5.47 -25.20 7.17
N GLU A 302 -5.99 -24.23 7.92
CA GLU A 302 -5.24 -23.01 8.31
C GLU A 302 -4.30 -23.20 9.48
N LYS A 303 -4.48 -24.27 10.27
CA LYS A 303 -3.73 -24.51 11.51
C LYS A 303 -3.29 -25.95 11.63
N ILE A 304 -2.15 -26.21 12.25
CA ILE A 304 -1.71 -27.56 12.62
C ILE A 304 -1.12 -27.55 14.03
N SER A 305 -1.09 -28.70 14.66
CA SER A 305 -0.44 -28.89 15.95
C SER A 305 0.15 -30.29 15.99
N PHE A 306 1.02 -30.53 16.96
CA PHE A 306 1.73 -31.79 17.11
C PHE A 306 1.61 -32.32 18.53
N THR A 307 1.46 -33.63 18.67
CA THR A 307 1.50 -34.34 19.96
C THR A 307 2.78 -35.18 20.00
N PRO A 308 3.91 -34.61 20.48
CA PRO A 308 5.16 -35.32 20.64
C PRO A 308 5.18 -36.12 21.96
N VAL A 309 5.75 -37.32 21.94
CA VAL A 309 6.04 -38.13 23.13
C VAL A 309 7.54 -38.40 23.16
N THR A 310 8.22 -38.08 24.26
CA THR A 310 9.66 -38.35 24.44
C THR A 310 9.92 -39.81 24.81
N ILE A 311 11.12 -40.30 24.51
CA ILE A 311 11.60 -41.59 25.04
C ILE A 311 11.84 -41.46 26.55
N ASP A 312 12.44 -40.34 26.98
CA ASP A 312 12.69 -40.03 28.37
C ASP A 312 11.68 -38.99 28.89
N ASN A 313 11.01 -39.31 30.00
CA ASN A 313 10.01 -38.43 30.60
C ASN A 313 10.62 -37.18 31.25
N SER A 314 11.93 -37.18 31.53
CA SER A 314 12.65 -35.99 32.03
C SER A 314 13.00 -34.99 30.92
N SER A 315 12.96 -35.41 29.66
CA SER A 315 13.27 -34.56 28.51
C SER A 315 12.25 -33.43 28.33
N THR A 316 12.74 -32.26 27.93
CA THR A 316 11.92 -31.10 27.61
C THR A 316 11.66 -31.03 26.10
N ILE A 317 10.45 -30.63 25.72
CA ILE A 317 10.05 -30.50 24.31
C ILE A 317 9.67 -29.05 24.03
N LYS A 318 10.17 -28.51 22.92
CA LYS A 318 9.69 -27.25 22.34
C LYS A 318 9.20 -27.49 20.93
N VAL A 319 7.94 -27.16 20.67
CA VAL A 319 7.41 -27.07 19.30
C VAL A 319 7.53 -25.62 18.87
N ASN A 320 8.39 -25.37 17.88
CA ASN A 320 8.99 -24.08 17.60
C ASN A 320 9.64 -23.48 18.87
N LYS A 321 9.00 -22.48 19.48
CA LYS A 321 9.49 -21.83 20.70
C LYS A 321 8.65 -22.18 21.94
N SER A 322 7.53 -22.86 21.76
CA SER A 322 6.57 -23.15 22.83
C SER A 322 6.91 -24.46 23.52
N THR A 323 7.07 -24.43 24.84
CA THR A 323 7.26 -25.66 25.64
C THR A 323 5.98 -26.51 25.62
N VAL A 324 6.14 -27.81 25.38
CA VAL A 324 5.04 -28.79 25.32
C VAL A 324 5.39 -29.97 26.22
N SER A 325 4.44 -30.42 27.04
CA SER A 325 4.63 -31.63 27.84
C SER A 325 4.54 -32.89 26.97
N SER A 326 5.35 -33.91 27.27
CA SER A 326 5.30 -35.20 26.59
C SER A 326 3.87 -35.78 26.57
N GLY A 327 3.41 -36.21 25.38
CA GLY A 327 2.07 -36.73 25.13
C GLY A 327 0.95 -35.68 25.08
N LYS A 328 1.25 -34.38 25.17
CA LYS A 328 0.26 -33.30 25.03
C LYS A 328 0.33 -32.64 23.67
N LYS A 329 -0.83 -32.20 23.19
CA LYS A 329 -0.99 -31.42 21.96
C LYS A 329 -0.29 -30.07 22.13
N SER A 330 0.52 -29.66 21.15
CA SER A 330 1.11 -28.32 21.07
C SER A 330 0.02 -27.26 20.88
N PRO A 331 0.32 -25.97 21.11
CA PRO A 331 -0.50 -24.89 20.58
C PRO A 331 -0.69 -25.03 19.06
N ASP A 332 -1.82 -24.52 18.56
CA ASP A 332 -2.08 -24.46 17.13
C ASP A 332 -1.10 -23.49 16.45
N ILE A 333 -0.56 -23.90 15.30
CA ILE A 333 0.41 -23.18 14.48
C ILE A 333 -0.30 -22.78 13.20
N ASN A 334 -0.35 -21.47 12.92
CA ASN A 334 -0.93 -20.95 11.69
C ASN A 334 -0.07 -21.35 10.48
N LEU A 335 -0.71 -21.84 9.43
CA LEU A 335 -0.09 -22.25 8.18
C LEU A 335 -0.31 -21.20 7.11
N GLN A 336 0.76 -20.83 6.41
CA GLN A 336 0.69 -20.18 5.12
C GLN A 336 0.50 -21.23 4.02
N GLU A 337 0.07 -20.82 2.82
CA GLU A 337 0.09 -21.72 1.67
C GLU A 337 1.52 -22.13 1.30
N GLY A 338 1.69 -23.33 0.77
CA GLY A 338 2.99 -23.88 0.44
C GLY A 338 3.71 -24.47 1.66
N LYS A 339 5.03 -24.35 1.70
CA LYS A 339 5.89 -24.98 2.71
C LYS A 339 5.93 -24.17 4.00
N ASN A 340 5.63 -24.82 5.12
CA ASN A 340 5.74 -24.28 6.47
C ASN A 340 6.71 -25.17 7.25
N ASN A 341 7.81 -24.61 7.75
CA ASN A 341 8.79 -25.36 8.51
C ASN A 341 8.47 -25.25 10.00
N ILE A 342 8.13 -26.38 10.61
CA ILE A 342 7.96 -26.50 12.06
C ILE A 342 9.13 -27.27 12.62
N THR A 343 9.69 -26.78 13.71
CA THR A 343 10.77 -27.47 14.43
C THR A 343 10.23 -28.04 15.73
N ILE A 344 10.65 -29.25 16.09
CA ILE A 344 10.37 -29.84 17.39
C ILE A 344 11.72 -30.19 18.01
N THR A 345 12.12 -29.40 18.98
CA THR A 345 13.37 -29.58 19.71
C THR A 345 13.11 -30.41 20.96
N VAL A 346 13.85 -31.49 21.13
CA VAL A 346 13.88 -32.29 22.34
C VAL A 346 15.23 -32.08 23.01
N THR A 347 15.22 -31.76 24.30
CA THR A 347 16.44 -31.53 25.08
C THR A 347 16.43 -32.42 26.32
N SER A 348 17.50 -33.17 26.51
CA SER A 348 17.75 -34.00 27.69
C SER A 348 19.14 -33.69 28.21
N ASP A 349 19.25 -33.17 29.42
CA ASP A 349 20.49 -32.59 29.98
C ASP A 349 21.21 -31.60 29.04
N LYS A 350 22.23 -32.06 28.30
CA LYS A 350 23.01 -31.28 27.33
C LYS A 350 22.78 -31.73 25.88
N ASP A 351 22.14 -32.86 25.65
CA ASP A 351 21.87 -33.37 24.31
C ASP A 351 20.59 -32.74 23.75
N VAL A 352 20.65 -32.37 22.47
CA VAL A 352 19.57 -31.70 21.76
C VAL A 352 19.40 -32.36 20.42
N ASN A 353 18.19 -32.86 20.13
CA ASN A 353 17.80 -33.22 18.77
C ASN A 353 16.67 -32.33 18.28
N VAL A 354 16.67 -32.07 16.98
CA VAL A 354 15.67 -31.23 16.32
C VAL A 354 15.02 -32.04 15.22
N TYR A 355 13.71 -32.22 15.31
CA TYR A 355 12.88 -32.78 14.25
C TYR A 355 12.32 -31.62 13.43
N THR A 356 12.61 -31.60 12.14
CA THR A 356 12.07 -30.63 11.18
C THR A 356 10.89 -31.26 10.45
N ILE A 357 9.73 -30.59 10.50
CA ILE A 357 8.52 -31.01 9.80
C ILE A 357 8.18 -29.92 8.79
N THR A 358 8.30 -30.26 7.51
CA THR A 358 7.83 -29.45 6.40
C THR A 358 6.34 -29.73 6.16
N VAL A 359 5.48 -28.85 6.64
CA VAL A 359 4.04 -28.93 6.38
C VAL A 359 3.73 -28.21 5.07
N ILE A 360 3.29 -28.98 4.06
CA ILE A 360 2.92 -28.48 2.74
C ILE A 360 1.41 -28.28 2.73
N ARG A 361 0.95 -27.03 2.88
CA ARG A 361 -0.45 -26.67 2.69
C ARG A 361 -0.70 -26.48 1.20
N THR A 362 -1.58 -27.27 0.59
CA THR A 362 -1.85 -27.16 -0.85
C THR A 362 -2.33 -25.76 -1.19
N GLU A 363 -1.86 -25.22 -2.32
CA GLU A 363 -2.26 -23.88 -2.76
C GLU A 363 -3.73 -23.87 -3.17
N GLN A 364 -4.40 -22.73 -2.95
CA GLN A 364 -5.74 -22.50 -3.48
C GLN A 364 -5.69 -22.40 -5.02
N PHE A 365 -6.66 -23.01 -5.71
CA PHE A 365 -6.86 -22.77 -7.14
C PHE A 365 -7.12 -21.28 -7.38
N ARG A 366 -6.38 -20.68 -8.31
CA ARG A 366 -6.49 -19.28 -8.70
C ARG A 366 -6.49 -19.17 -10.20
N SER A 367 -7.39 -18.36 -10.72
CA SER A 367 -7.42 -18.01 -12.13
C SER A 367 -7.89 -16.58 -12.27
N ASN A 368 -7.21 -15.83 -13.13
CA ASN A 368 -7.65 -14.52 -13.59
C ASN A 368 -8.35 -14.61 -14.96
N GLN A 369 -8.77 -15.79 -15.40
CA GLN A 369 -9.46 -15.95 -16.69
C GLN A 369 -10.99 -15.89 -16.54
N LEU A 370 -11.66 -15.56 -17.64
CA LEU A 370 -13.11 -15.72 -17.80
C LEU A 370 -13.44 -17.10 -18.40
N THR A 371 -14.57 -17.67 -18.00
CA THR A 371 -15.22 -18.83 -18.65
C THR A 371 -16.41 -18.42 -19.52
N GLY A 372 -16.87 -17.18 -19.41
CA GLY A 372 -17.90 -16.62 -20.29
C GLY A 372 -17.83 -15.10 -20.37
N LEU A 373 -18.18 -14.55 -21.53
CA LEU A 373 -18.36 -13.12 -21.75
C LEU A 373 -19.50 -12.96 -22.76
N THR A 374 -20.55 -12.25 -22.36
CA THR A 374 -21.65 -11.91 -23.27
C THR A 374 -22.02 -10.43 -23.17
N LEU A 375 -22.70 -9.94 -24.19
CA LEU A 375 -23.17 -8.57 -24.31
C LEU A 375 -24.70 -8.56 -24.36
N THR A 376 -25.33 -7.46 -23.91
CA THR A 376 -26.80 -7.29 -24.07
C THR A 376 -27.19 -7.06 -25.53
N ASN A 377 -26.30 -6.49 -26.34
CA ASN A 377 -26.52 -6.20 -27.76
C ASN A 377 -25.25 -6.52 -28.57
N GLY A 378 -25.41 -7.00 -29.80
CA GLY A 378 -24.28 -7.41 -30.63
C GLY A 378 -23.71 -8.78 -30.25
N THR A 379 -22.89 -9.32 -31.15
CA THR A 379 -22.25 -10.63 -31.00
C THR A 379 -20.74 -10.43 -30.99
N LEU A 380 -20.04 -11.05 -30.03
CA LEU A 380 -18.59 -11.02 -29.98
C LEU A 380 -18.00 -11.72 -31.21
N SER A 381 -17.01 -11.07 -31.82
CA SER A 381 -16.21 -11.61 -32.91
C SER A 381 -14.71 -11.49 -32.55
N PRO A 382 -13.99 -12.62 -32.42
CA PRO A 382 -14.48 -14.01 -32.53
C PRO A 382 -15.45 -14.38 -31.39
N ALA A 383 -16.15 -15.51 -31.52
CA ALA A 383 -16.96 -16.03 -30.41
C ALA A 383 -16.09 -16.24 -29.17
N PHE A 384 -16.67 -16.08 -27.98
CA PHE A 384 -15.89 -16.10 -26.74
C PHE A 384 -15.08 -17.38 -26.59
N ASN A 385 -13.78 -17.22 -26.33
CA ASN A 385 -12.86 -18.28 -25.95
C ASN A 385 -11.94 -17.72 -24.87
N LYS A 386 -11.76 -18.46 -23.77
CA LYS A 386 -11.00 -17.96 -22.61
C LYS A 386 -9.56 -17.50 -22.91
N GLY A 387 -8.94 -18.04 -23.96
CA GLY A 387 -7.60 -17.68 -24.42
C GLY A 387 -7.54 -16.50 -25.40
N ILE A 388 -8.68 -15.89 -25.76
CA ILE A 388 -8.75 -14.70 -26.60
C ILE A 388 -9.08 -13.50 -25.72
N TYR A 389 -8.27 -12.46 -25.83
CA TYR A 389 -8.31 -11.28 -24.97
C TYR A 389 -8.82 -10.02 -25.68
N GLU A 390 -9.02 -10.07 -26.99
CA GLU A 390 -9.57 -8.97 -27.77
C GLU A 390 -10.75 -9.44 -28.60
N TYR A 391 -11.84 -8.70 -28.51
CA TYR A 391 -13.07 -8.95 -29.20
C TYR A 391 -13.54 -7.70 -29.91
N THR A 392 -14.27 -7.92 -30.99
CA THR A 392 -14.94 -6.86 -31.74
C THR A 392 -16.42 -7.14 -31.82
N THR A 393 -17.24 -6.09 -31.93
CA THR A 393 -18.64 -6.23 -32.33
C THR A 393 -19.14 -4.95 -32.98
N ILE A 394 -20.16 -5.05 -33.82
CA ILE A 394 -20.82 -3.92 -34.45
C ILE A 394 -22.27 -3.91 -33.98
N VAL A 395 -22.75 -2.75 -33.52
CA VAL A 395 -24.14 -2.55 -33.10
C VAL A 395 -24.78 -1.45 -33.94
N ASP A 396 -26.10 -1.54 -34.14
CA ASP A 396 -26.85 -0.52 -34.85
C ASP A 396 -26.85 0.82 -34.09
N ASN A 397 -27.05 1.92 -34.82
CA ASN A 397 -27.01 3.27 -34.25
C ASN A 397 -28.01 3.47 -33.10
N THR A 398 -29.12 2.73 -33.09
CA THR A 398 -30.16 2.80 -32.03
C THR A 398 -29.68 2.23 -30.68
N VAL A 399 -28.59 1.46 -30.65
CA VAL A 399 -28.01 0.92 -29.41
C VAL A 399 -27.10 1.98 -28.79
N THR A 400 -27.66 2.82 -27.92
CA THR A 400 -26.94 3.92 -27.26
C THR A 400 -26.16 3.49 -26.02
N SER A 401 -26.41 2.29 -25.50
CA SER A 401 -25.68 1.73 -24.37
C SER A 401 -25.69 0.20 -24.39
N ILE A 402 -24.77 -0.42 -23.65
CA ILE A 402 -24.60 -1.87 -23.61
C ILE A 402 -24.27 -2.37 -22.20
N GLY A 403 -24.80 -3.53 -21.83
CA GLY A 403 -24.39 -4.26 -20.63
C GLY A 403 -23.43 -5.39 -20.98
N VAL A 404 -22.44 -5.62 -20.12
CA VAL A 404 -21.46 -6.70 -20.29
C VAL A 404 -21.61 -7.69 -19.14
N LYS A 405 -21.72 -8.98 -19.46
CA LYS A 405 -21.91 -10.06 -18.50
C LYS A 405 -20.72 -11.04 -18.55
N PRO A 406 -19.71 -10.85 -17.70
CA PRO A 406 -18.56 -11.74 -17.59
C PRO A 406 -18.82 -12.86 -16.57
N ILE A 407 -18.18 -14.02 -16.75
CA ILE A 407 -18.18 -15.14 -15.82
C ILE A 407 -16.73 -15.53 -15.56
N ALA A 408 -16.25 -15.39 -14.32
CA ALA A 408 -14.89 -15.78 -13.93
C ALA A 408 -14.72 -17.30 -13.84
N GLU A 409 -13.51 -17.79 -14.12
CA GLU A 409 -13.10 -19.19 -13.90
C GLU A 409 -12.92 -19.50 -12.41
N ASP A 410 -12.31 -18.58 -11.64
CA ASP A 410 -12.23 -18.65 -10.18
C ASP A 410 -13.29 -17.73 -9.55
N LYS A 411 -14.17 -18.31 -8.73
CA LYS A 411 -15.22 -17.60 -7.98
C LYS A 411 -14.67 -16.55 -7.00
N ASN A 412 -13.41 -16.65 -6.61
CA ASN A 412 -12.76 -15.72 -5.68
C ASN A 412 -12.04 -14.57 -6.41
N SER A 413 -12.01 -14.59 -7.74
CA SER A 413 -11.46 -13.49 -8.53
C SER A 413 -12.40 -12.28 -8.52
N THR A 414 -11.83 -11.09 -8.69
CA THR A 414 -12.58 -9.84 -8.81
C THR A 414 -12.63 -9.40 -10.27
N ILE A 415 -13.82 -9.09 -10.79
CA ILE A 415 -14.00 -8.56 -12.14
C ILE A 415 -14.29 -7.06 -12.06
N LYS A 416 -13.60 -6.26 -12.87
CA LYS A 416 -13.87 -4.84 -13.07
C LYS A 416 -14.15 -4.54 -14.53
N ILE A 417 -15.25 -3.84 -14.82
CA ILE A 417 -15.60 -3.37 -16.16
C ILE A 417 -15.47 -1.85 -16.15
N ASN A 418 -14.58 -1.30 -17.00
CA ASN A 418 -14.19 0.10 -17.01
C ASN A 418 -13.87 0.63 -15.59
N GLY A 419 -13.14 -0.18 -14.81
CA GLY A 419 -12.74 0.12 -13.44
C GLY A 419 -13.79 -0.16 -12.35
N LYS A 420 -15.06 -0.40 -12.70
CA LYS A 420 -16.14 -0.67 -11.72
C LYS A 420 -16.29 -2.16 -11.44
N VAL A 421 -16.40 -2.54 -10.17
CA VAL A 421 -16.55 -3.95 -9.76
C VAL A 421 -17.89 -4.50 -10.23
N VAL A 422 -17.87 -5.68 -10.86
CA VAL A 422 -19.05 -6.41 -11.33
C VAL A 422 -18.96 -7.85 -10.83
N PRO A 423 -19.99 -8.39 -10.14
CA PRO A 423 -20.00 -9.78 -9.72
C PRO A 423 -19.94 -10.74 -10.92
N SER A 424 -19.26 -11.88 -10.75
CA SER A 424 -19.25 -12.94 -11.76
C SER A 424 -20.67 -13.42 -12.09
N GLY A 425 -21.01 -13.47 -13.37
CA GLY A 425 -22.34 -13.81 -13.87
C GLY A 425 -23.38 -12.69 -13.81
N ALA A 426 -23.05 -11.51 -13.29
CA ALA A 426 -23.94 -10.34 -13.32
C ALA A 426 -23.69 -9.49 -14.57
N THR A 427 -24.74 -8.86 -15.10
CA THR A 427 -24.61 -7.84 -16.13
C THR A 427 -24.13 -6.53 -15.48
N SER A 428 -23.15 -5.87 -16.08
CA SER A 428 -22.71 -4.55 -15.66
C SER A 428 -23.83 -3.51 -15.71
N PRO A 429 -23.70 -2.37 -15.01
CA PRO A 429 -24.44 -1.17 -15.39
C PRO A 429 -24.26 -0.89 -16.89
N TYR A 430 -25.29 -0.34 -17.53
CA TYR A 430 -25.23 0.03 -18.93
C TYR A 430 -24.14 1.08 -19.16
N ILE A 431 -23.29 0.81 -20.16
CA ILE A 431 -22.18 1.66 -20.58
C ILE A 431 -22.64 2.39 -21.83
N ASN A 432 -22.66 3.72 -21.78
CA ASN A 432 -23.03 4.55 -22.93
C ASN A 432 -22.00 4.37 -24.07
N LEU A 433 -22.50 4.37 -25.29
CA LEU A 433 -21.71 4.23 -26.50
C LEU A 433 -21.79 5.52 -27.33
N ASP A 434 -20.63 6.09 -27.63
CA ASP A 434 -20.49 7.15 -28.62
C ASP A 434 -20.63 6.57 -30.04
N GLU A 435 -20.91 7.41 -31.03
CA GLU A 435 -20.92 6.97 -32.42
C GLU A 435 -19.52 6.58 -32.89
N GLY A 436 -19.42 5.51 -33.67
CA GLY A 436 -18.13 4.95 -34.07
C GLY A 436 -17.52 4.02 -33.02
N GLY A 437 -16.19 4.10 -32.85
CA GLY A 437 -15.41 3.15 -32.05
C GLY A 437 -15.51 3.43 -30.55
N ASN A 438 -15.79 2.39 -29.77
CA ASN A 438 -15.87 2.41 -28.32
C ASN A 438 -15.02 1.25 -27.76
N ILE A 439 -14.42 1.44 -26.59
CA ILE A 439 -13.60 0.41 -25.95
C ILE A 439 -14.16 0.12 -24.56
N ILE A 440 -14.45 -1.15 -24.30
CA ILE A 440 -14.78 -1.65 -22.96
C ILE A 440 -13.65 -2.57 -22.49
N THR A 441 -13.11 -2.26 -21.33
CA THR A 441 -12.09 -3.08 -20.68
C THR A 441 -12.70 -3.89 -19.54
N ILE A 442 -12.45 -5.19 -19.53
CA ILE A 442 -12.85 -6.11 -18.47
C ILE A 442 -11.57 -6.67 -17.85
N THR A 443 -11.25 -6.24 -16.64
CA THR A 443 -10.07 -6.72 -15.90
C THR A 443 -10.52 -7.74 -14.85
N VAL A 444 -9.96 -8.94 -14.91
CA VAL A 444 -10.13 -9.98 -13.91
C VAL A 444 -8.85 -10.07 -13.09
N THR A 445 -8.99 -10.04 -11.77
CA THR A 445 -7.87 -10.07 -10.82
C THR A 445 -8.03 -11.28 -9.91
N ASP A 446 -7.02 -12.15 -9.85
CA ASP A 446 -7.03 -13.28 -8.91
C ASP A 446 -6.73 -12.82 -7.46
N THR A 447 -6.75 -13.76 -6.51
CA THR A 447 -6.50 -13.44 -5.09
C THR A 447 -5.04 -13.10 -4.76
N LYS A 448 -4.12 -13.19 -5.72
CA LYS A 448 -2.70 -12.77 -5.62
C LYS A 448 -2.40 -11.49 -6.42
N ASP A 449 -3.44 -10.76 -6.85
CA ASP A 449 -3.36 -9.54 -7.66
C ASP A 449 -2.82 -9.73 -9.09
N ASN A 450 -2.75 -10.97 -9.60
CA ASN A 450 -2.45 -11.21 -11.01
C ASN A 450 -3.66 -10.81 -11.86
N LYS A 451 -3.42 -10.03 -12.92
CA LYS A 451 -4.48 -9.43 -13.74
C LYS A 451 -4.47 -9.97 -15.15
N GLN A 452 -5.66 -10.27 -15.68
CA GLN A 452 -5.90 -10.47 -17.10
C GLN A 452 -6.93 -9.43 -17.55
N THR A 453 -6.70 -8.83 -18.71
CA THR A 453 -7.65 -7.87 -19.31
C THR A 453 -8.21 -8.46 -20.60
N TYR A 454 -9.53 -8.36 -20.75
CA TYR A 454 -10.27 -8.62 -21.97
C TYR A 454 -10.79 -7.29 -22.50
N THR A 455 -10.54 -7.01 -23.78
CA THR A 455 -10.95 -5.76 -24.44
C THR A 455 -12.05 -6.08 -25.44
N VAL A 456 -13.15 -5.31 -25.38
CA VAL A 456 -14.23 -5.37 -26.36
C VAL A 456 -14.26 -4.05 -27.11
N ASN A 457 -13.83 -4.07 -28.36
CA ASN A 457 -13.92 -2.95 -29.29
C ASN A 457 -15.31 -2.98 -29.96
N ILE A 458 -16.13 -2.00 -29.66
CA ILE A 458 -17.50 -1.91 -30.14
C ILE A 458 -17.58 -0.78 -31.17
N THR A 459 -18.02 -1.09 -32.38
CA THR A 459 -18.35 -0.06 -33.37
C THR A 459 -19.86 0.17 -33.36
N ARG A 460 -20.30 1.29 -32.79
CA ARG A 460 -21.68 1.74 -32.93
C ARG A 460 -21.82 2.43 -34.29
N ARG A 461 -22.73 1.95 -35.14
CA ARG A 461 -22.96 2.53 -36.47
C ARG A 461 -23.37 4.01 -36.38
N TYR A 462 -22.95 4.79 -37.37
CA TYR A 462 -23.44 6.15 -37.58
C TYR A 462 -24.91 6.16 -38.02
N PRO A 463 -25.64 7.27 -37.81
CA PRO A 463 -27.04 7.35 -38.18
C PRO A 463 -27.22 7.32 -39.70
N LYS A 464 -28.43 6.95 -40.15
CA LYS A 464 -28.74 6.75 -41.58
C LYS A 464 -28.56 8.02 -42.43
N ASN A 465 -28.73 9.19 -41.81
CA ASN A 465 -28.55 10.49 -42.45
C ASN A 465 -27.09 11.00 -42.42
N ASN A 466 -26.14 10.26 -41.84
CA ASN A 466 -24.74 10.67 -41.85
C ASN A 466 -24.12 10.54 -43.25
N VAL A 467 -23.76 11.69 -43.81
CA VAL A 467 -23.18 11.85 -45.15
C VAL A 467 -21.69 12.17 -45.13
N ASN A 468 -21.06 12.20 -43.96
CA ASN A 468 -19.67 12.60 -43.84
C ASN A 468 -18.71 11.47 -44.31
N LEU A 469 -17.61 11.88 -44.94
CA LEU A 469 -16.49 11.00 -45.21
C LEU A 469 -15.62 10.82 -43.95
N SER A 470 -15.12 9.61 -43.73
CA SER A 470 -14.07 9.32 -42.73
C SER A 470 -12.66 9.54 -43.30
N SER A 471 -12.51 9.50 -44.62
CA SER A 471 -11.28 9.93 -45.30
C SER A 471 -11.57 10.45 -46.71
N LEU A 472 -10.72 11.36 -47.16
CA LEU A 472 -10.62 11.81 -48.54
C LEU A 472 -9.15 12.05 -48.87
N SER A 473 -8.70 11.65 -50.04
CA SER A 473 -7.35 11.94 -50.55
C SER A 473 -7.31 11.78 -52.05
N VAL A 474 -6.18 12.18 -52.66
CA VAL A 474 -5.91 12.00 -54.09
C VAL A 474 -4.67 11.11 -54.24
N SER A 475 -4.59 10.32 -55.31
CA SER A 475 -3.46 9.40 -55.56
C SER A 475 -2.11 10.11 -55.60
N ASP A 476 -2.12 11.37 -56.05
CA ASP A 476 -0.95 12.22 -56.22
C ASP A 476 -1.28 13.62 -55.72
N GLY A 477 -0.33 14.21 -54.99
CA GLY A 477 -0.54 15.49 -54.30
C GLY A 477 -1.15 15.32 -52.89
N LYS A 478 -1.18 16.41 -52.14
CA LYS A 478 -1.75 16.45 -50.78
C LYS A 478 -2.95 17.38 -50.77
N LEU A 479 -3.99 17.01 -50.03
CA LEU A 479 -5.11 17.91 -49.76
C LEU A 479 -4.63 19.11 -48.95
N ASN A 480 -5.11 20.28 -49.33
CA ASN A 480 -4.98 21.53 -48.60
C ASN A 480 -6.35 22.21 -48.54
N PRO A 481 -6.95 22.37 -47.34
CA PRO A 481 -6.43 21.94 -46.03
C PRO A 481 -6.33 20.40 -45.90
N ILE A 482 -5.68 19.92 -44.83
CA ILE A 482 -5.71 18.49 -44.48
C ILE A 482 -7.17 18.06 -44.32
N PHE A 483 -7.49 16.82 -44.69
CA PHE A 483 -8.86 16.34 -44.66
C PHE A 483 -9.49 16.47 -43.27
N ASP A 484 -10.64 17.13 -43.23
CA ASP A 484 -11.55 17.24 -42.10
C ASP A 484 -12.98 16.99 -42.63
N PRO A 485 -13.77 16.07 -42.02
CA PRO A 485 -15.11 15.74 -42.50
C PRO A 485 -16.06 16.94 -42.64
N GLU A 486 -15.82 18.04 -41.92
CA GLU A 486 -16.63 19.28 -41.95
C GLU A 486 -16.12 20.33 -42.96
N ILE A 487 -14.96 20.11 -43.58
CA ILE A 487 -14.47 20.96 -44.65
C ILE A 487 -14.90 20.37 -46.00
N TYR A 488 -15.64 21.17 -46.76
CA TYR A 488 -16.23 20.75 -48.04
C TYR A 488 -15.47 21.24 -49.27
N LEU A 489 -14.38 22.00 -49.09
CA LEU A 489 -13.59 22.59 -50.17
C LEU A 489 -12.11 22.29 -49.97
N TYR A 490 -11.49 21.67 -50.97
CA TYR A 490 -10.09 21.28 -50.96
C TYR A 490 -9.36 21.70 -52.21
N SER A 491 -8.06 21.91 -52.07
CA SER A 491 -7.12 22.06 -53.18
C SER A 491 -6.05 20.97 -53.14
N VAL A 492 -5.56 20.54 -54.30
CA VAL A 492 -4.47 19.58 -54.43
C VAL A 492 -3.55 20.06 -55.53
N THR A 493 -2.25 20.24 -55.27
CA THR A 493 -1.27 20.53 -56.31
C THR A 493 -0.53 19.26 -56.72
N VAL A 494 -0.46 19.01 -58.03
CA VAL A 494 0.28 17.90 -58.62
C VAL A 494 1.30 18.40 -59.65
N ALA A 495 2.39 17.66 -59.82
CA ALA A 495 3.42 18.01 -60.80
C ALA A 495 2.89 17.95 -62.24
N ARG A 496 3.49 18.73 -63.14
CA ARG A 496 3.08 18.83 -64.56
C ARG A 496 2.96 17.48 -65.27
N ASN A 497 3.83 16.52 -64.92
CA ASN A 497 3.86 15.17 -65.51
C ASN A 497 2.73 14.25 -65.04
N ILE A 498 1.95 14.64 -64.02
CA ILE A 498 0.79 13.88 -63.55
C ILE A 498 -0.43 14.29 -64.39
N ASP A 499 -0.80 13.46 -65.36
CA ASP A 499 -1.90 13.72 -66.29
C ASP A 499 -3.26 13.17 -65.87
N SER A 500 -3.29 12.40 -64.78
CA SER A 500 -4.48 11.81 -64.21
C SER A 500 -4.27 11.44 -62.75
N VAL A 501 -5.35 11.42 -61.97
CA VAL A 501 -5.34 11.07 -60.55
C VAL A 501 -6.55 10.20 -60.17
N ARG A 502 -6.48 9.51 -59.03
CA ARG A 502 -7.66 8.88 -58.41
C ARG A 502 -8.02 9.60 -57.12
N VAL A 503 -9.30 9.77 -56.86
CA VAL A 503 -9.78 10.21 -55.54
C VAL A 503 -10.02 8.97 -54.70
N LYS A 504 -9.42 8.89 -53.50
CA LYS A 504 -9.62 7.82 -52.53
C LYS A 504 -10.47 8.35 -51.39
N PHE A 505 -11.39 7.55 -50.88
CA PHE A 505 -12.33 7.96 -49.85
C PHE A 505 -12.76 6.78 -48.98
N SER A 506 -13.28 7.09 -47.80
CA SER A 506 -14.07 6.18 -46.98
C SER A 506 -15.20 6.96 -46.34
N THR A 507 -16.37 6.36 -46.16
CA THR A 507 -17.52 7.00 -45.51
C THR A 507 -17.49 6.74 -44.01
N GLN A 508 -18.11 7.63 -43.21
CA GLN A 508 -18.37 7.32 -41.80
C GLN A 508 -19.48 6.27 -41.68
N ASN A 509 -20.57 6.43 -42.42
CA ASN A 509 -21.61 5.41 -42.58
C ASN A 509 -21.26 4.50 -43.79
N ASP A 510 -21.01 3.22 -43.51
CA ASP A 510 -20.58 2.21 -44.49
C ASP A 510 -21.62 1.91 -45.58
N LYS A 511 -22.86 2.36 -45.41
CA LYS A 511 -23.95 2.24 -46.39
C LYS A 511 -24.22 3.50 -47.19
N SER A 512 -23.51 4.59 -46.92
CA SER A 512 -23.62 5.81 -47.72
C SER A 512 -23.10 5.57 -49.14
N VAL A 513 -23.78 6.17 -50.12
CA VAL A 513 -23.46 6.07 -51.54
C VAL A 513 -22.59 7.25 -51.95
N VAL A 514 -21.44 6.99 -52.56
CA VAL A 514 -20.52 8.04 -53.03
C VAL A 514 -20.51 8.11 -54.55
N LYS A 515 -20.68 9.31 -55.11
CA LYS A 515 -20.50 9.61 -56.53
C LYS A 515 -19.34 10.57 -56.73
N ILE A 516 -18.48 10.29 -57.71
CA ILE A 516 -17.37 11.17 -58.07
C ILE A 516 -17.56 11.59 -59.52
N ASN A 517 -17.73 12.90 -59.74
CA ASN A 517 -18.15 13.46 -61.03
C ASN A 517 -19.39 12.75 -61.61
N GLY A 518 -20.38 12.46 -60.74
CA GLY A 518 -21.64 11.80 -61.12
C GLY A 518 -21.57 10.26 -61.23
N ILE A 519 -20.40 9.64 -61.17
CA ILE A 519 -20.24 8.18 -61.25
C ILE A 519 -20.22 7.57 -59.85
N GLU A 520 -21.06 6.56 -59.61
CA GLU A 520 -21.16 5.88 -58.30
C GLU A 520 -20.00 4.90 -58.05
N TYR A 521 -19.42 4.97 -56.86
CA TYR A 521 -18.34 4.10 -56.40
C TYR A 521 -18.70 3.43 -55.08
N LYS A 522 -18.69 2.09 -55.07
CA LYS A 522 -18.82 1.25 -53.86
C LYS A 522 -17.48 0.93 -53.20
N THR A 523 -16.40 1.14 -53.93
CA THR A 523 -15.03 0.93 -53.51
C THR A 523 -14.44 2.27 -53.09
N GLY A 524 -13.54 2.29 -52.10
CA GLY A 524 -12.95 3.52 -51.55
C GLY A 524 -11.99 4.28 -52.48
N GLN A 525 -12.15 4.18 -53.80
CA GLN A 525 -11.41 4.95 -54.79
C GLN A 525 -12.14 5.06 -56.14
N SER A 526 -11.96 6.20 -56.83
CA SER A 526 -12.46 6.47 -58.18
C SER A 526 -11.62 5.79 -59.28
N ASP A 527 -12.13 5.84 -60.51
CA ASP A 527 -11.30 5.67 -61.72
C ASP A 527 -10.27 6.80 -61.88
N LYS A 528 -9.34 6.64 -62.83
CA LYS A 528 -8.40 7.71 -63.17
C LYS A 528 -9.14 8.88 -63.81
N ILE A 529 -9.10 10.03 -63.15
CA ILE A 529 -9.64 11.30 -63.61
C ILE A 529 -8.53 12.02 -64.39
N LYS A 530 -8.74 12.25 -65.69
CA LYS A 530 -7.80 12.99 -66.54
C LYS A 530 -7.74 14.46 -66.12
N LEU A 531 -6.53 15.03 -66.08
CA LEU A 531 -6.27 16.41 -65.69
C LEU A 531 -5.77 17.23 -66.89
N ASN A 532 -6.39 18.39 -67.13
CA ASN A 532 -5.85 19.44 -67.97
C ASN A 532 -4.80 20.26 -67.19
N LEU A 533 -3.95 21.03 -67.88
CA LEU A 533 -3.06 21.98 -67.21
C LEU A 533 -3.88 23.05 -66.46
N GLY A 534 -3.43 23.45 -65.27
CA GLY A 534 -4.18 24.38 -64.42
C GLY A 534 -5.18 23.68 -63.49
N ALA A 535 -6.24 24.38 -63.11
CA ALA A 535 -7.22 23.90 -62.13
C ALA A 535 -8.24 22.92 -62.76
N ASN A 536 -8.44 21.78 -62.11
CA ASN A 536 -9.42 20.76 -62.48
C ASN A 536 -10.37 20.54 -61.31
N ASN A 537 -11.67 20.71 -61.51
CA ASN A 537 -12.66 20.55 -60.45
C ASN A 537 -13.19 19.11 -60.42
N VAL A 538 -13.16 18.49 -59.24
CA VAL A 538 -13.73 17.16 -58.99
C VAL A 538 -14.76 17.28 -57.87
N LYS A 539 -15.97 16.79 -58.10
CA LYS A 539 -17.06 16.74 -57.10
C LYS A 539 -17.18 15.34 -56.53
N VAL A 540 -17.17 15.23 -55.21
CA VAL A 540 -17.41 13.99 -54.46
C VAL A 540 -18.71 14.17 -53.69
N GLU A 541 -19.78 13.58 -54.22
CA GLU A 541 -21.14 13.66 -53.67
C GLU A 541 -21.39 12.43 -52.79
N VAL A 542 -21.82 12.65 -51.55
CA VAL A 542 -22.18 11.56 -50.63
C VAL A 542 -23.66 11.65 -50.32
N THR A 543 -24.35 10.53 -50.47
CA THR A 543 -25.77 10.35 -50.14
C THR A 543 -25.90 9.39 -48.97
N GLY A 544 -26.69 9.75 -47.95
CA GLY A 544 -26.89 8.94 -46.76
C GLY A 544 -27.65 7.64 -47.06
N GLU A 545 -27.62 6.68 -46.12
CA GLU A 545 -28.44 5.46 -46.19
C GLU A 545 -29.94 5.78 -46.26
N ASP A 546 -30.36 6.94 -45.74
CA ASP A 546 -31.75 7.43 -45.84
C ASP A 546 -32.18 7.81 -47.27
N GLY A 547 -31.24 8.00 -48.19
CA GLY A 547 -31.49 8.41 -49.57
C GLY A 547 -31.89 9.87 -49.77
N THR A 548 -32.03 10.66 -48.71
CA THR A 548 -32.48 12.06 -48.76
C THR A 548 -31.43 13.05 -48.28
N SER A 549 -30.49 12.61 -47.45
CA SER A 549 -29.40 13.46 -46.97
C SER A 549 -28.26 13.47 -47.98
N HIS A 550 -27.76 14.66 -48.33
CA HIS A 550 -26.70 14.84 -49.33
C HIS A 550 -25.64 15.84 -48.88
N ILE A 551 -24.39 15.60 -49.26
CA ILE A 551 -23.30 16.59 -49.17
C ILE A 551 -22.36 16.48 -50.37
N THR A 552 -21.59 17.53 -50.64
CA THR A 552 -20.61 17.55 -51.73
C THR A 552 -19.28 18.10 -51.25
N TYR A 553 -18.23 17.28 -51.32
CA TYR A 553 -16.84 17.71 -51.18
C TYR A 553 -16.31 18.11 -52.56
N SER A 554 -15.81 19.33 -52.72
CA SER A 554 -15.24 19.83 -53.98
C SER A 554 -13.72 19.90 -53.88
N LEU A 555 -13.03 19.24 -54.82
CA LEU A 555 -11.58 19.25 -54.93
C LEU A 555 -11.16 20.04 -56.17
N SER A 556 -10.30 21.05 -55.97
CA SER A 556 -9.60 21.74 -57.05
C SER A 556 -8.20 21.17 -57.21
N ILE A 557 -8.00 20.35 -58.23
CA ILE A 557 -6.73 19.67 -58.51
C ILE A 557 -5.94 20.50 -59.54
N ILE A 558 -4.91 21.16 -59.06
CA ILE A 558 -4.03 22.07 -59.81
C ILE A 558 -2.86 21.26 -60.36
N ARG A 559 -2.82 21.09 -61.68
CA ARG A 559 -1.72 20.43 -62.39
C ARG A 559 -0.71 21.48 -62.86
N ASP A 560 0.54 21.36 -62.38
CA ASP A 560 1.64 22.34 -62.53
C ASP A 560 1.46 23.61 -61.65
N LYS A 561 2.24 24.66 -61.89
CA LYS A 561 1.99 25.99 -61.31
C LYS A 561 0.83 26.66 -62.01
N VAL A 562 -0.04 27.33 -61.24
CA VAL A 562 -0.87 28.42 -61.78
C VAL A 562 0.10 29.56 -62.11
N GLU A 563 0.54 29.63 -63.37
CA GLU A 563 1.23 30.84 -63.84
C GLU A 563 0.23 31.98 -63.93
N GLY A 564 0.48 33.01 -63.15
CA GLY A 564 0.00 34.37 -63.39
C GLY A 564 -0.07 35.14 -62.09
N LYS A 565 0.82 36.12 -62.02
CA LYS A 565 0.88 37.15 -61.00
C LYS A 565 -0.16 38.21 -61.36
N TYR A 566 -0.83 38.78 -60.37
CA TYR A 566 -1.82 39.84 -60.55
C TYR A 566 -3.02 39.48 -61.43
N GLN A 567 -3.57 38.28 -61.28
CA GLN A 567 -4.68 37.81 -62.13
C GLN A 567 -5.91 37.40 -61.31
N TRP A 568 -7.07 37.62 -61.92
CA TRP A 568 -8.33 37.04 -61.51
C TRP A 568 -8.41 35.60 -62.02
N VAL A 569 -8.77 34.67 -61.13
CA VAL A 569 -8.98 33.26 -61.46
C VAL A 569 -10.37 32.87 -60.99
N VAL A 570 -11.08 32.06 -61.75
CA VAL A 570 -12.35 31.49 -61.33
C VAL A 570 -12.08 30.14 -60.67
N GLU A 571 -12.40 30.03 -59.38
CA GLU A 571 -12.33 28.78 -58.62
C GLU A 571 -13.77 28.32 -58.31
N GLY A 572 -14.26 27.33 -59.06
CA GLY A 572 -15.68 26.95 -59.05
C GLY A 572 -16.52 27.98 -59.82
N ASP A 573 -17.52 28.57 -59.17
CA ASP A 573 -18.33 29.70 -59.69
C ASP A 573 -17.96 31.04 -59.03
N GLN A 574 -16.86 31.09 -58.28
CA GLN A 574 -16.45 32.26 -57.49
C GLN A 574 -15.14 32.85 -58.02
N TRP A 575 -15.09 34.18 -58.13
CA TRP A 575 -13.89 34.90 -58.54
C TRP A 575 -12.91 35.04 -57.38
N THR A 576 -11.65 34.69 -57.61
CA THR A 576 -10.52 34.89 -56.70
C THR A 576 -9.43 35.74 -57.35
N TYR A 577 -8.57 36.35 -56.54
CA TYR A 577 -7.42 37.12 -57.00
C TYR A 577 -6.09 36.59 -56.43
N TYR A 578 -5.09 36.45 -57.31
CA TYR A 578 -3.73 36.06 -56.94
C TYR A 578 -2.77 37.25 -57.08
N ASN A 579 -2.03 37.54 -56.01
CA ASN A 579 -1.13 38.70 -55.96
C ASN A 579 0.17 38.50 -56.77
N GLY A 580 1.07 39.49 -56.72
CA GLY A 580 2.38 39.47 -57.40
C GLY A 580 3.33 38.33 -57.03
N TYR A 581 3.01 37.57 -55.99
CA TYR A 581 3.75 36.39 -55.53
C TYR A 581 3.04 35.08 -55.87
N GLY A 582 1.89 35.14 -56.57
CA GLY A 582 1.07 33.96 -56.87
C GLY A 582 0.34 33.42 -55.64
N VAL A 583 0.06 34.27 -54.64
CA VAL A 583 -0.67 33.90 -53.42
C VAL A 583 -2.11 34.41 -53.51
N LYS A 584 -3.07 33.54 -53.18
CA LYS A 584 -4.50 33.87 -53.11
C LYS A 584 -4.75 34.91 -52.01
N VAL A 585 -5.35 36.05 -52.37
CA VAL A 585 -5.70 37.11 -51.41
C VAL A 585 -6.97 36.74 -50.66
N LYS A 586 -6.95 36.82 -49.33
CA LYS A 586 -8.05 36.43 -48.42
C LYS A 586 -8.20 37.46 -47.31
N ASN A 587 -9.44 37.78 -46.92
CA ASN A 587 -9.77 38.79 -45.90
C ASN A 587 -9.06 40.13 -46.11
N ASP A 588 -8.89 40.53 -47.37
CA ASP A 588 -8.08 41.69 -47.69
C ASP A 588 -8.60 42.40 -48.94
N TRP A 589 -8.23 43.67 -49.03
CA TRP A 589 -8.56 44.53 -50.14
C TRP A 589 -7.65 44.24 -51.33
N VAL A 590 -8.24 44.20 -52.52
CA VAL A 590 -7.53 44.07 -53.79
C VAL A 590 -7.74 45.34 -54.58
N LYS A 591 -6.64 46.01 -54.95
CA LYS A 591 -6.65 47.08 -55.94
C LYS A 591 -6.20 46.53 -57.28
N TYR A 592 -7.11 46.50 -58.25
CA TYR A 592 -6.84 46.03 -59.61
C TYR A 592 -7.43 47.02 -60.62
N ASP A 593 -6.63 47.43 -61.60
CA ASP A 593 -7.00 48.44 -62.62
C ASP A 593 -7.60 49.72 -62.01
N ASN A 594 -6.98 50.19 -60.92
CA ASN A 594 -7.43 51.34 -60.11
C ASN A 594 -8.82 51.22 -59.45
N LEU A 595 -9.43 50.03 -59.50
CA LEU A 595 -10.68 49.69 -58.82
C LEU A 595 -10.41 48.86 -57.56
N TRP A 596 -11.28 49.00 -56.57
CA TRP A 596 -11.18 48.29 -55.30
C TRP A 596 -12.18 47.13 -55.22
N TYR A 597 -11.70 46.00 -54.73
CA TYR A 597 -12.45 44.77 -54.47
C TYR A 597 -12.11 44.28 -53.07
N TYR A 598 -12.97 43.43 -52.50
CA TYR A 598 -12.70 42.80 -51.22
C TYR A 598 -12.87 41.28 -51.31
N MET A 599 -11.89 40.56 -50.76
CA MET A 599 -11.87 39.10 -50.73
C MET A 599 -12.26 38.61 -49.35
N ASP A 600 -13.20 37.66 -49.25
CA ASP A 600 -13.57 37.08 -47.95
C ASP A 600 -12.49 36.12 -47.38
N ILE A 601 -12.82 35.47 -46.26
CA ILE A 601 -11.94 34.51 -45.57
C ILE A 601 -11.51 33.35 -46.46
N ASN A 602 -12.31 33.00 -47.47
CA ASN A 602 -12.01 31.95 -48.42
C ASN A 602 -11.27 32.48 -49.66
N GLY A 603 -11.18 33.80 -49.79
CA GLY A 603 -10.57 34.51 -50.91
C GLY A 603 -11.50 34.64 -52.09
N TYR A 604 -12.81 34.76 -51.84
CA TYR A 604 -13.82 35.01 -52.87
C TYR A 604 -14.24 36.47 -52.90
N LYS A 605 -14.36 37.01 -54.11
CA LYS A 605 -14.75 38.40 -54.40
C LYS A 605 -16.14 38.68 -53.85
N GLN A 606 -16.27 39.71 -53.02
CA GLN A 606 -17.55 40.10 -52.43
C GLN A 606 -18.35 41.05 -53.32
N THR A 607 -19.68 40.96 -53.23
CA THR A 607 -20.66 41.86 -53.84
C THR A 607 -21.68 42.31 -52.77
N GLY A 608 -22.43 43.38 -53.05
CA GLY A 608 -23.43 43.96 -52.15
C GLY A 608 -22.84 44.66 -50.93
N TRP A 609 -23.66 44.86 -49.90
CA TRP A 609 -23.26 45.44 -48.62
C TRP A 609 -22.36 44.51 -47.83
N LYS A 610 -21.22 45.01 -47.33
CA LYS A 610 -20.29 44.27 -46.48
C LYS A 610 -19.76 45.14 -45.36
N LEU A 611 -19.77 44.58 -44.14
CA LEU A 611 -19.17 45.17 -42.95
C LEU A 611 -17.72 44.71 -42.84
N ILE A 612 -16.77 45.63 -43.01
CA ILE A 612 -15.33 45.35 -43.04
C ILE A 612 -14.66 46.27 -42.01
N GLY A 613 -14.01 45.69 -41.01
CA GLY A 613 -13.36 46.47 -39.94
C GLY A 613 -14.33 47.38 -39.16
N GLY A 614 -15.60 46.99 -39.03
CA GLY A 614 -16.64 47.78 -38.37
C GLY A 614 -17.25 48.90 -39.23
N ILE A 615 -16.85 49.01 -40.50
CA ILE A 615 -17.34 50.03 -41.43
C ILE A 615 -18.10 49.34 -42.57
N TRP A 616 -19.26 49.87 -42.94
CA TRP A 616 -20.03 49.36 -44.09
C TRP A 616 -19.48 49.91 -45.41
N TYR A 617 -19.38 49.00 -46.40
CA TYR A 617 -19.02 49.28 -47.79
C TYR A 617 -20.07 48.62 -48.69
N TYR A 618 -20.20 49.11 -49.92
CA TYR A 618 -21.05 48.50 -50.96
C TYR A 618 -20.21 48.15 -52.19
N PHE A 619 -20.40 46.93 -52.69
CA PHE A 619 -19.77 46.45 -53.92
C PHE A 619 -20.85 46.16 -54.96
N ASN A 620 -20.67 46.60 -56.20
CA ASN A 620 -21.65 46.33 -57.26
C ASN A 620 -21.67 44.83 -57.66
N SER A 621 -22.46 44.45 -58.67
CA SER A 621 -22.55 43.07 -59.17
C SER A 621 -21.21 42.50 -59.65
N ASP A 622 -20.31 43.37 -60.12
CA ASP A 622 -18.96 43.00 -60.57
C ASP A 622 -17.94 42.97 -59.42
N GLY A 623 -18.37 43.28 -58.19
CA GLY A 623 -17.54 43.29 -56.99
C GLY A 623 -16.70 44.54 -56.82
N ILE A 624 -16.98 45.60 -57.59
CA ILE A 624 -16.28 46.88 -57.52
C ILE A 624 -16.87 47.70 -56.37
N MET A 625 -16.03 48.16 -55.46
CA MET A 625 -16.40 49.05 -54.36
C MET A 625 -16.95 50.37 -54.91
N GLN A 626 -18.14 50.74 -54.47
CA GLN A 626 -18.79 51.97 -54.89
C GLN A 626 -18.42 53.15 -53.97
N THR A 627 -18.54 54.36 -54.52
CA THR A 627 -18.43 55.64 -53.80
C THR A 627 -19.55 56.56 -54.29
N GLY A 628 -19.87 57.60 -53.52
CA GLY A 628 -20.96 58.53 -53.82
C GLY A 628 -22.34 57.98 -53.42
N TRP A 629 -23.38 58.52 -54.07
CA TRP A 629 -24.77 58.18 -53.79
C TRP A 629 -25.16 56.79 -54.29
N ILE A 630 -25.78 55.99 -53.42
CA ILE A 630 -26.33 54.67 -53.74
C ILE A 630 -27.78 54.62 -53.30
N TYR A 631 -28.64 54.09 -54.17
CA TYR A 631 -30.04 53.80 -53.84
C TYR A 631 -30.22 52.29 -53.71
N ASP A 632 -30.56 51.82 -52.50
CA ASP A 632 -30.77 50.40 -52.23
C ASP A 632 -31.97 50.22 -51.30
N LYS A 633 -32.81 49.23 -51.61
CA LYS A 633 -33.98 48.83 -50.81
C LYS A 633 -34.89 49.98 -50.33
N GLY A 634 -35.06 51.02 -51.15
CA GLY A 634 -35.96 52.13 -50.86
C GLY A 634 -35.30 53.35 -50.22
N TYR A 635 -34.00 53.31 -49.91
CA TYR A 635 -33.29 54.39 -49.24
C TYR A 635 -32.07 54.84 -50.02
N TRP A 636 -31.75 56.13 -49.89
CA TRP A 636 -30.49 56.70 -50.38
C TRP A 636 -29.42 56.61 -49.29
N TYR A 637 -28.23 56.21 -49.68
CA TYR A 637 -27.03 56.14 -48.85
C TYR A 637 -25.92 56.94 -49.52
N TYR A 638 -24.92 57.36 -48.74
CA TYR A 638 -23.72 57.99 -49.27
C TYR A 638 -22.46 57.24 -48.85
N LEU A 639 -21.71 56.74 -49.82
CA LEU A 639 -20.40 56.16 -49.60
C LEU A 639 -19.31 57.22 -49.81
N GLN A 640 -18.47 57.42 -48.82
CA GLN A 640 -17.40 58.41 -48.86
C GLN A 640 -16.33 58.03 -49.91
N GLY A 641 -15.36 58.92 -50.18
CA GLY A 641 -14.34 58.69 -51.22
C GLY A 641 -13.45 57.46 -50.97
N ASN A 642 -13.38 56.95 -49.73
CA ASN A 642 -12.72 55.70 -49.37
C ASN A 642 -13.68 54.49 -49.34
N GLY A 643 -14.94 54.66 -49.76
CA GLY A 643 -16.00 53.64 -49.77
C GLY A 643 -16.77 53.50 -48.46
N ALA A 644 -16.36 54.16 -47.38
CA ALA A 644 -17.00 54.03 -46.08
C ALA A 644 -18.39 54.69 -46.07
N LEU A 645 -19.41 53.96 -45.60
CA LEU A 645 -20.77 54.47 -45.44
C LEU A 645 -20.81 55.68 -44.49
N ARG A 646 -21.47 56.75 -44.92
CA ARG A 646 -21.83 57.87 -44.06
C ARG A 646 -23.03 57.48 -43.20
N THR A 647 -22.84 57.53 -41.89
CA THR A 647 -23.91 57.31 -40.91
C THR A 647 -23.97 58.46 -39.91
N ASN A 648 -25.11 58.56 -39.23
CA ASN A 648 -25.34 59.32 -38.02
C ASN A 648 -24.86 60.78 -38.05
N GLY A 649 -25.59 61.62 -38.80
CA GLY A 649 -25.46 63.07 -38.71
C GLY A 649 -25.39 63.79 -40.05
N TRP A 650 -25.07 65.08 -39.95
CA TRP A 650 -25.03 66.01 -41.08
C TRP A 650 -23.83 65.80 -41.98
N ALA A 651 -24.02 65.93 -43.29
CA ALA A 651 -22.93 66.02 -44.23
C ALA A 651 -23.27 66.96 -45.38
N MET A 652 -22.26 67.61 -45.93
CA MET A 652 -22.40 68.51 -47.07
C MET A 652 -21.80 67.85 -48.31
N TYR A 653 -22.63 67.69 -49.34
CA TYR A 653 -22.23 67.13 -50.63
C TYR A 653 -22.79 68.02 -51.75
N ASP A 654 -21.96 68.35 -52.74
CA ASP A 654 -22.32 69.23 -53.86
C ASP A 654 -22.97 70.57 -53.44
N GLY A 655 -22.50 71.13 -52.32
CA GLY A 655 -23.00 72.38 -51.75
C GLY A 655 -24.33 72.29 -50.99
N ASN A 656 -24.91 71.09 -50.87
CA ASN A 656 -26.17 70.85 -50.18
C ASN A 656 -25.95 70.06 -48.88
N TRP A 657 -26.74 70.37 -47.85
CA TRP A 657 -26.73 69.65 -46.58
C TRP A 657 -27.72 68.50 -46.59
N TYR A 658 -27.26 67.35 -46.11
CA TYR A 658 -28.01 66.10 -45.95
C TYR A 658 -27.87 65.59 -44.52
N LEU A 659 -28.88 64.86 -44.06
CA LEU A 659 -28.89 64.24 -42.74
C LEU A 659 -29.01 62.72 -42.91
N PHE A 660 -28.18 61.96 -42.20
CA PHE A 660 -28.17 60.49 -42.22
C PHE A 660 -28.50 59.95 -40.84
N ASN A 661 -29.30 58.87 -40.75
CA ASN A 661 -29.56 58.17 -39.50
C ASN A 661 -28.43 57.18 -39.16
N GLU A 662 -28.58 56.44 -38.05
CA GLU A 662 -27.59 55.46 -37.58
C GLU A 662 -27.32 54.32 -38.58
N LEU A 663 -28.31 54.00 -39.42
CA LEU A 663 -28.19 52.98 -40.47
C LEU A 663 -27.60 53.53 -41.77
N GLY A 664 -27.33 54.84 -41.84
CA GLY A 664 -26.80 55.52 -43.03
C GLY A 664 -27.83 55.88 -44.07
N GLU A 665 -29.12 55.77 -43.73
CA GLU A 665 -30.21 56.17 -44.62
C GLU A 665 -30.34 57.69 -44.61
N MET A 666 -30.38 58.28 -45.79
CA MET A 666 -30.62 59.71 -45.99
C MET A 666 -32.05 60.06 -45.61
N GLN A 667 -32.19 61.07 -44.77
CA GLN A 667 -33.46 61.50 -44.19
C GLN A 667 -34.21 62.49 -45.10
N THR A 668 -35.55 62.42 -45.10
CA THR A 668 -36.45 63.28 -45.89
C THR A 668 -37.63 63.74 -45.03
N GLY A 669 -38.16 64.94 -45.27
CA GLY A 669 -39.20 65.53 -44.44
C GLY A 669 -38.68 66.12 -43.13
N TRP A 670 -39.56 66.23 -42.12
CA TRP A 670 -39.23 66.81 -40.82
C TRP A 670 -38.37 65.88 -39.97
N HIS A 671 -37.23 66.38 -39.51
CA HIS A 671 -36.35 65.65 -38.61
C HIS A 671 -35.81 66.56 -37.51
N GLN A 672 -35.76 66.03 -36.28
CA GLN A 672 -35.17 66.73 -35.14
C GLN A 672 -33.71 66.31 -34.97
N TYR A 673 -32.81 67.28 -34.85
CA TYR A 673 -31.39 67.06 -34.60
C TYR A 673 -30.86 68.11 -33.62
N GLY A 674 -30.15 67.68 -32.56
CA GLY A 674 -29.59 68.61 -31.57
C GLY A 674 -30.64 69.52 -30.90
N GLY A 675 -31.88 69.05 -30.75
CA GLY A 675 -32.99 69.81 -30.17
C GLY A 675 -33.76 70.70 -31.15
N ASN A 676 -33.23 70.97 -32.34
CA ASN A 676 -33.86 71.80 -33.36
C ASN A 676 -34.54 70.94 -34.44
N TRP A 677 -35.64 71.45 -35.00
CA TRP A 677 -36.31 70.83 -36.14
C TRP A 677 -35.73 71.34 -37.45
N TYR A 678 -35.57 70.44 -38.42
CA TYR A 678 -35.12 70.73 -39.77
C TYR A 678 -36.07 70.09 -40.76
N TYR A 679 -36.20 70.68 -41.95
CA TYR A 679 -36.98 70.09 -43.03
C TYR A 679 -36.07 69.73 -44.20
N MET A 680 -36.01 68.44 -44.52
CA MET A 680 -35.29 67.88 -45.64
C MET A 680 -36.26 67.71 -46.82
N SER A 681 -35.88 68.06 -48.04
CA SER A 681 -36.73 67.85 -49.21
C SER A 681 -36.93 66.35 -49.52
N ASP A 682 -37.74 66.05 -50.53
CA ASP A 682 -37.89 64.73 -51.13
C ASP A 682 -36.55 64.15 -51.66
N ARG A 683 -35.61 65.03 -52.00
CA ARG A 683 -34.23 64.68 -52.37
C ARG A 683 -33.25 64.73 -51.20
N GLY A 684 -33.74 64.87 -49.97
CA GLY A 684 -32.94 64.94 -48.75
C GLY A 684 -32.10 66.19 -48.59
N ILE A 685 -32.38 67.26 -49.34
CA ILE A 685 -31.66 68.54 -49.24
C ILE A 685 -32.30 69.38 -48.14
N MET A 686 -31.50 69.84 -47.19
CA MET A 686 -31.96 70.73 -46.12
C MET A 686 -32.53 72.03 -46.68
N GLN A 687 -33.77 72.35 -46.31
CA GLN A 687 -34.44 73.56 -46.76
C GLN A 687 -34.10 74.76 -45.87
N LYS A 688 -34.19 75.96 -46.47
CA LYS A 688 -34.03 77.26 -45.82
C LYS A 688 -35.15 78.19 -46.26
N GLY A 689 -35.50 79.17 -45.41
CA GLY A 689 -36.56 80.13 -45.69
C GLY A 689 -37.96 79.53 -45.58
N TRP A 690 -38.90 80.08 -46.35
CA TRP A 690 -40.31 79.69 -46.30
C TRP A 690 -40.57 78.31 -46.90
N ILE A 691 -41.27 77.45 -46.16
CA ILE A 691 -41.81 76.19 -46.68
C ILE A 691 -43.29 76.05 -46.36
N THR A 692 -43.99 75.16 -47.08
CA THR A 692 -45.37 74.76 -46.78
C THR A 692 -45.40 73.25 -46.60
N TYR A 693 -45.92 72.80 -45.46
CA TYR A 693 -46.09 71.39 -45.12
C TYR A 693 -47.46 71.19 -44.47
N ASP A 694 -48.22 70.20 -44.93
CA ASP A 694 -49.58 69.90 -44.47
C ASP A 694 -50.45 71.16 -44.27
N LYS A 695 -50.57 71.97 -45.32
CA LYS A 695 -51.34 73.25 -45.38
C LYS A 695 -50.86 74.37 -44.45
N ASN A 696 -49.82 74.15 -43.64
CA ASN A 696 -49.23 75.15 -42.76
C ASN A 696 -47.94 75.73 -43.38
N LYS A 697 -47.67 77.01 -43.11
CA LYS A 697 -46.40 77.66 -43.51
C LYS A 697 -45.42 77.64 -42.35
N TYR A 698 -44.16 77.40 -42.65
CA TYR A 698 -43.05 77.40 -41.70
C TYR A 698 -41.91 78.24 -42.27
N TYR A 699 -40.98 78.66 -41.41
CA TYR A 699 -39.74 79.31 -41.82
C TYR A 699 -38.55 78.59 -41.22
N LEU A 700 -37.56 78.25 -42.06
CA LEU A 700 -36.29 77.67 -41.63
C LEU A 700 -35.24 78.78 -41.68
N ASN A 701 -34.46 78.94 -40.62
CA ASN A 701 -33.36 79.88 -40.53
C ASN A 701 -32.25 79.53 -41.54
N ASP A 702 -31.23 80.38 -41.67
CA ASP A 702 -30.11 80.15 -42.59
C ASP A 702 -29.27 78.92 -42.25
N ASP A 703 -29.30 78.47 -40.99
CA ASP A 703 -28.71 77.22 -40.52
C ASP A 703 -29.64 76.00 -40.71
N GLY A 704 -30.84 76.21 -41.24
CA GLY A 704 -31.87 75.20 -41.49
C GLY A 704 -32.81 74.93 -40.32
N SER A 705 -32.54 75.49 -39.13
CA SER A 705 -33.38 75.27 -37.95
C SER A 705 -34.76 75.92 -38.11
N MET A 706 -35.81 75.24 -37.66
CA MET A 706 -37.18 75.73 -37.72
C MET A 706 -37.37 76.92 -36.79
N ARG A 707 -37.96 78.00 -37.32
CA ARG A 707 -38.29 79.20 -36.56
C ARG A 707 -39.52 78.96 -35.70
N THR A 708 -39.39 79.29 -34.42
CA THR A 708 -40.51 79.54 -33.51
C THR A 708 -40.48 81.00 -33.08
N GLY A 709 -41.61 81.52 -32.62
CA GLY A 709 -41.75 82.90 -32.16
C GLY A 709 -41.68 83.93 -33.31
N TRP A 710 -41.17 85.13 -32.99
CA TRP A 710 -41.17 86.27 -33.90
C TRP A 710 -40.11 86.15 -35.01
N LEU A 711 -40.48 86.56 -36.22
CA LEU A 711 -39.58 86.69 -37.37
C LEU A 711 -39.82 88.03 -38.06
N PHE A 712 -38.75 88.80 -38.29
CA PHE A 712 -38.79 89.97 -39.16
C PHE A 712 -38.20 89.62 -40.52
N ASN A 713 -39.03 89.63 -41.56
CA ASN A 713 -38.62 89.26 -42.91
C ASN A 713 -39.31 90.18 -43.93
N GLY A 714 -38.57 90.72 -44.90
CA GLY A 714 -39.17 91.57 -45.94
C GLY A 714 -39.83 92.87 -45.43
N ARG A 715 -39.33 93.46 -44.33
CA ARG A 715 -39.88 94.63 -43.62
C ARG A 715 -41.20 94.40 -42.87
N VAL A 716 -41.60 93.15 -42.68
CA VAL A 716 -42.84 92.79 -41.96
C VAL A 716 -42.54 91.75 -40.88
N TRP A 717 -43.32 91.79 -39.79
CA TRP A 717 -43.26 90.80 -38.72
C TRP A 717 -44.20 89.63 -38.98
N TYR A 718 -43.74 88.42 -38.67
CA TYR A 718 -44.47 87.16 -38.68
C TYR A 718 -44.32 86.50 -37.30
N TYR A 719 -45.25 85.63 -36.93
CA TYR A 719 -45.17 84.85 -35.70
C TYR A 719 -45.46 83.38 -35.95
N PHE A 720 -44.62 82.53 -35.36
CA PHE A 720 -44.71 81.07 -35.40
C PHE A 720 -44.98 80.53 -34.00
N ASN A 721 -45.90 79.57 -33.85
CA ASN A 721 -46.14 78.90 -32.56
C ASN A 721 -44.98 77.96 -32.18
N GLU A 722 -45.12 77.26 -31.05
CA GLU A 722 -44.12 76.31 -30.56
C GLU A 722 -43.90 75.14 -31.53
N GLU A 723 -44.93 74.77 -32.30
CA GLU A 723 -44.84 73.78 -33.38
C GLU A 723 -44.25 74.35 -34.69
N GLY A 724 -43.86 75.63 -34.71
CA GLY A 724 -43.26 76.31 -35.87
C GLY A 724 -44.23 76.70 -36.98
N GLN A 725 -45.54 76.58 -36.77
CA GLN A 725 -46.58 76.97 -37.71
C GLN A 725 -46.81 78.48 -37.68
N MET A 726 -46.77 79.10 -38.86
CA MET A 726 -47.07 80.53 -39.04
C MET A 726 -48.52 80.81 -38.66
N ARG A 727 -48.72 81.77 -37.76
CA ARG A 727 -50.06 82.14 -37.29
C ARG A 727 -50.65 83.25 -38.14
N ILE A 728 -51.97 83.16 -38.34
CA ILE A 728 -52.80 84.17 -39.02
C ILE A 728 -53.93 84.60 -38.08
N GLY A 729 -54.60 85.71 -38.42
CA GLY A 729 -55.68 86.28 -37.62
C GLY A 729 -55.22 86.87 -36.29
N TRP A 730 -56.14 86.96 -35.33
CA TRP A 730 -55.86 87.46 -33.99
C TRP A 730 -55.08 86.45 -33.16
N GLN A 731 -53.94 86.86 -32.60
CA GLN A 731 -53.13 86.07 -31.68
C GLN A 731 -52.78 86.86 -30.42
N THR A 732 -52.65 86.18 -29.28
CA THR A 732 -52.19 86.78 -28.02
C THR A 732 -50.80 86.23 -27.72
N ILE A 733 -49.80 87.10 -27.66
CA ILE A 733 -48.38 86.76 -27.52
C ILE A 733 -47.81 87.63 -26.39
N ASP A 734 -47.28 87.01 -25.34
CA ASP A 734 -46.77 87.68 -24.12
C ASP A 734 -47.77 88.71 -23.53
N GLY A 735 -49.06 88.35 -23.52
CA GLY A 735 -50.14 89.19 -22.98
C GLY A 735 -50.61 90.34 -23.90
N LYS A 736 -50.03 90.51 -25.09
CA LYS A 736 -50.42 91.53 -26.08
C LYS A 736 -51.15 90.89 -27.28
N LYS A 737 -52.17 91.57 -27.80
CA LYS A 737 -52.92 91.12 -28.99
C LYS A 737 -52.30 91.68 -30.26
N TYR A 738 -52.07 90.80 -31.23
CA TYR A 738 -51.56 91.12 -32.56
C TYR A 738 -52.50 90.54 -33.61
N TYR A 739 -52.62 91.22 -34.76
CA TYR A 739 -53.39 90.72 -35.90
C TYR A 739 -52.44 90.45 -37.08
N PHE A 740 -52.51 89.24 -37.62
CA PHE A 740 -51.78 88.79 -38.80
C PHE A 740 -52.77 88.57 -39.95
N ASP A 741 -52.50 89.09 -41.14
CA ASP A 741 -53.39 88.89 -42.29
C ASP A 741 -53.31 87.45 -42.86
N SER A 742 -54.03 87.17 -43.95
CA SER A 742 -54.03 85.86 -44.60
C SER A 742 -52.67 85.43 -45.17
N SER A 743 -51.73 86.36 -45.34
CA SER A 743 -50.34 86.07 -45.71
C SER A 743 -49.43 85.82 -44.50
N GLY A 744 -49.93 86.04 -43.28
CA GLY A 744 -49.19 85.96 -42.02
C GLY A 744 -48.48 87.25 -41.63
N ALA A 745 -48.64 88.32 -42.40
CA ALA A 745 -48.03 89.61 -42.13
C ALA A 745 -48.72 90.32 -40.97
N MET A 746 -47.96 90.70 -39.94
CA MET A 746 -48.46 91.51 -38.82
C MET A 746 -48.90 92.88 -39.32
N LYS A 747 -50.13 93.27 -38.99
CA LYS A 747 -50.65 94.61 -39.28
C LYS A 747 -50.45 95.54 -38.10
N THR A 748 -50.15 96.80 -38.42
CA THR A 748 -50.00 97.91 -37.47
C THR A 748 -50.80 99.12 -37.96
N GLY A 749 -51.08 100.05 -37.06
CA GLY A 749 -51.91 101.21 -37.34
C GLY A 749 -53.41 100.90 -37.44
N MET A 750 -54.15 101.76 -38.15
CA MET A 750 -55.61 101.63 -38.31
C MET A 750 -55.96 100.62 -39.40
N MET A 751 -56.79 99.63 -39.05
CA MET A 751 -57.27 98.59 -39.96
C MET A 751 -58.80 98.46 -39.88
N PHE A 752 -59.47 98.19 -41.01
CA PHE A 752 -60.90 97.89 -41.05
C PHE A 752 -61.12 96.37 -41.11
N LEU A 753 -61.79 95.80 -40.12
CA LEU A 753 -62.05 94.35 -40.00
C LEU A 753 -63.48 94.14 -39.48
N ASP A 754 -64.23 93.18 -40.04
CA ASP A 754 -65.59 92.81 -39.62
C ASP A 754 -66.56 94.00 -39.43
N GLY A 755 -66.47 95.00 -40.31
CA GLY A 755 -67.34 96.18 -40.30
C GLY A 755 -66.94 97.31 -39.34
N LYS A 756 -65.76 97.25 -38.69
CA LYS A 756 -65.28 98.29 -37.76
C LYS A 756 -63.81 98.65 -37.97
N TRP A 757 -63.46 99.91 -37.66
CA TRP A 757 -62.06 100.35 -37.57
C TRP A 757 -61.44 99.94 -36.23
N ILE A 758 -60.26 99.34 -36.28
CA ILE A 758 -59.49 98.85 -35.13
C ILE A 758 -58.09 99.46 -35.22
N ASN A 759 -57.60 100.07 -34.13
CA ASN A 759 -56.23 100.55 -34.03
C ASN A 759 -55.34 99.45 -33.42
N LEU A 760 -54.36 98.97 -34.19
CA LEU A 760 -53.45 97.89 -33.81
C LEU A 760 -52.15 98.42 -33.17
N GLY A 761 -51.99 99.73 -33.03
CA GLY A 761 -50.76 100.37 -32.53
C GLY A 761 -49.62 100.37 -33.55
N ASN A 762 -48.56 101.12 -33.27
CA ASN A 762 -47.32 101.10 -34.07
C ASN A 762 -46.33 100.09 -33.46
N VAL A 763 -45.46 99.50 -34.30
CA VAL A 763 -44.40 98.56 -33.87
C VAL A 763 -43.50 99.20 -32.82
#